data_AF-M9PFV8-F1
#
_entry.id   AF-M9PFV8-F1
#
_cell.length_a   1.000
_cell.length_b   1.000
_cell.length_c   1.000
_cell.angle_alpha   90.00
_cell.angle_beta   90.00
_cell.angle_gamma   90.00
#
_symmetry.space_group_name_H-M   'P 1'
#
loop_
_entity.id
_entity.type
_entity.pdbx_description
1 polymer ?
#
loop_
_entity_poly.entity_id
_entity_poly.type
_entity_poly.pdbx_seq_one_letter_code
_entity_poly.pdbx_strand_id
1 'polypeptide(L)'
;MCGSHKMWCCQVFILALFAHTIAVEFHGSAARAEINFEGPSPAHSQDTAAPTSRPKRRVYALCPPKFHRVGTDCYSLVDQRSSWLEAHFFCKDKNANLTEPGKHADRKLRLFLQKQDALSGENDPIWLGATYDHHNNRWQWSMSGRNLSTDSFSRTDSAYVQLISNSQPLDNNCAIYDPSLKYRWSARPCSDKLRFICQHKMPKVSGPNRYKIYNRWNATYPNEQANEVVLEILEPRENDRRYHRRVKAEDSDEEMIIPDRRRNNNRRNNHRNRQIKNQNQHPNDVNYQPAQQRQRNRPRTSTVAPTTTQSVSQSNDVLAPSPTPQQMTQYDRKLQRQRERERRRQLRRQERQKLAREQKRERQRRLKEERQRLQREEQQRRQRLHHDEPKPQVNPQVKPQVIDELRQRSGEDLDKNQTDEHEQKLRNEQEKKLREEQQKQRDEQEQKDREEQDRLKQEEEQARTHQKELKENQEQQLRELKAKQEREKQERDYQQQKREHELELLKQRQAEADRQHAADEEAEKLRLERIQKQRELEAQQRREREEQRRKQREEQEEQDRQNHAKRLAEEKRLHDLYAERIRLANTEREKQLAEAHEAKRLEELKLQEQLKKQEDERQEQIRREQEEEEKRLELERLEEARRFEEKELKRLHEENQRREEQKLQREREIALREAAEKKLAEEEEMLRKEVAEEERKVKQRLEDEMRQAEEARKAKEAEERAAEEAKAAEQKRRVEAAKKKADEEVKAKLEEKRREYVTRISALSPEDQKKFIEMRKRRKQLKEKKERDQRAKELKRIQQAMRLDDNE
;
A
#
# COMPACT_ATOMS: atom_id res chain seq x y z
N MET A 1 -2.88 -104.99 -3.49
CA MET A 1 -1.96 -104.11 -4.24
C MET A 1 -2.76 -102.93 -4.77
N CYS A 2 -2.13 -101.76 -4.87
CA CYS A 2 -2.65 -100.50 -5.41
C CYS A 2 -3.68 -99.76 -4.54
N GLY A 3 -3.32 -98.52 -4.15
CA GLY A 3 -4.24 -97.61 -3.47
C GLY A 3 -3.59 -96.40 -2.79
N SER A 4 -2.27 -96.30 -2.71
CA SER A 4 -1.58 -95.13 -2.16
C SER A 4 -0.92 -94.33 -3.28
N HIS A 5 -1.71 -93.55 -4.02
CA HIS A 5 -1.17 -92.63 -5.05
C HIS A 5 -1.95 -91.32 -5.24
N LYS A 6 -2.94 -91.00 -4.38
CA LYS A 6 -3.70 -89.75 -4.48
C LYS A 6 -3.27 -88.64 -3.51
N MET A 7 -2.36 -88.90 -2.58
CA MET A 7 -1.93 -87.88 -1.61
C MET A 7 -0.58 -87.23 -1.95
N TRP A 8 0.20 -87.81 -2.88
CA TRP A 8 1.53 -87.28 -3.23
C TRP A 8 1.51 -86.32 -4.43
N CYS A 9 0.50 -86.41 -5.32
CA CYS A 9 0.35 -85.45 -6.41
C CYS A 9 -0.02 -84.04 -5.91
N CYS A 10 -0.77 -83.92 -4.80
CA CYS A 10 -1.14 -82.61 -4.26
C CYS A 10 0.07 -81.82 -3.70
N GLN A 11 1.11 -82.48 -3.20
CA GLN A 11 2.30 -81.76 -2.73
C GLN A 11 3.19 -81.27 -3.89
N VAL A 12 3.25 -81.99 -5.00
CA VAL A 12 4.03 -81.55 -6.18
C VAL A 12 3.36 -80.37 -6.89
N PHE A 13 2.03 -80.34 -6.98
CA PHE A 13 1.33 -79.19 -7.57
C PHE A 13 1.42 -77.93 -6.71
N ILE A 14 1.44 -78.06 -5.38
CA ILE A 14 1.64 -76.90 -4.50
C ILE A 14 3.10 -76.40 -4.61
N LEU A 15 4.10 -77.27 -4.66
CA LEU A 15 5.50 -76.85 -4.79
C LEU A 15 5.84 -76.30 -6.19
N ALA A 16 5.22 -76.82 -7.25
CA ALA A 16 5.43 -76.29 -8.61
C ALA A 16 4.84 -74.89 -8.80
N LEU A 17 3.74 -74.55 -8.10
CA LEU A 17 3.19 -73.20 -8.10
C LEU A 17 4.04 -72.20 -7.30
N PHE A 18 4.82 -72.67 -6.32
CA PHE A 18 5.78 -71.81 -5.61
C PHE A 18 7.13 -71.64 -6.31
N ALA A 19 7.48 -72.50 -7.27
CA ALA A 19 8.75 -72.42 -7.99
C ALA A 19 8.72 -71.53 -9.25
N HIS A 20 7.55 -71.05 -9.70
CA HIS A 20 7.42 -70.25 -10.93
C HIS A 20 6.82 -68.86 -10.68
N THR A 21 7.30 -68.18 -9.64
CA THR A 21 7.31 -66.71 -9.58
C THR A 21 8.63 -66.26 -8.98
N ILE A 22 9.70 -66.39 -9.77
CA ILE A 22 10.99 -65.73 -9.53
C ILE A 22 10.88 -64.29 -10.03
N ALA A 23 11.21 -63.36 -9.12
CA ALA A 23 11.71 -62.00 -9.31
C ALA A 23 11.08 -61.11 -10.41
N VAL A 24 10.11 -60.30 -10.00
CA VAL A 24 10.12 -58.88 -10.40
C VAL A 24 10.11 -58.05 -9.12
N GLU A 25 11.29 -57.54 -8.76
CA GLU A 25 11.54 -56.63 -7.66
C GLU A 25 10.86 -55.28 -7.92
N PHE A 26 9.60 -55.13 -7.52
CA PHE A 26 9.08 -53.84 -7.12
C PHE A 26 9.19 -53.74 -5.60
N HIS A 27 10.23 -53.07 -5.14
CA HIS A 27 10.44 -52.69 -3.74
C HIS A 27 9.31 -51.77 -3.26
N GLY A 28 8.20 -52.37 -2.85
CA GLY A 28 7.25 -51.76 -1.92
C GLY A 28 7.77 -51.97 -0.50
N SER A 29 8.61 -51.05 -0.02
CA SER A 29 9.09 -51.04 1.37
C SER A 29 7.94 -50.69 2.33
N ALA A 30 7.00 -51.61 2.53
CA ALA A 30 6.20 -51.66 3.74
C ALA A 30 7.03 -52.40 4.80
N ALA A 31 7.92 -51.67 5.47
CA ALA A 31 8.56 -52.17 6.68
C ALA A 31 7.45 -52.36 7.73
N ARG A 32 6.86 -53.57 7.76
CA ARG A 32 6.11 -54.08 8.90
C ARG A 32 7.09 -54.11 10.06
N ALA A 33 7.04 -53.08 10.90
CA ALA A 33 7.60 -53.16 12.23
C ALA A 33 6.76 -54.18 12.98
N GLU A 34 7.18 -55.44 12.93
CA GLU A 34 6.65 -56.51 13.76
C GLU A 34 6.85 -56.09 15.22
N ILE A 35 5.72 -55.80 15.86
CA ILE A 35 5.64 -55.58 17.29
C ILE A 35 5.70 -56.97 17.92
N ASN A 36 6.92 -57.47 18.18
CA ASN A 36 7.10 -58.67 18.97
C ASN A 36 6.70 -58.36 20.41
N PHE A 37 5.56 -58.90 20.83
CA PHE A 37 5.01 -58.81 22.17
C PHE A 37 5.40 -60.08 22.96
N GLU A 38 6.70 -60.34 23.07
CA GLU A 38 7.23 -61.39 23.95
C GLU A 38 8.37 -60.76 24.77
N GLY A 39 8.08 -60.46 26.03
CA GLY A 39 9.06 -59.90 26.96
C GLY A 39 10.15 -60.94 27.27
N PRO A 40 11.45 -60.59 27.21
CA PRO A 40 12.49 -61.54 27.60
C PRO A 40 12.62 -61.55 29.12
N SER A 41 12.34 -62.72 29.71
CA SER A 41 12.73 -63.08 31.08
C SER A 41 14.24 -62.97 31.28
N PRO A 42 14.71 -62.63 32.49
CA PRO A 42 16.10 -62.27 32.74
C PRO A 42 16.96 -63.51 32.99
N ALA A 43 17.94 -63.75 32.13
CA ALA A 43 19.06 -64.63 32.43
C ALA A 43 20.37 -63.92 32.06
N HIS A 44 21.32 -64.04 32.97
CA HIS A 44 22.57 -63.31 33.05
C HIS A 44 23.45 -63.41 31.80
N SER A 45 23.85 -62.25 31.29
CA SER A 45 25.11 -62.09 30.57
C SER A 45 25.64 -60.69 30.83
N GLN A 46 26.56 -60.63 31.79
CA GLN A 46 27.51 -59.54 31.94
C GLN A 46 28.44 -59.62 30.73
N ASP A 47 28.39 -58.66 29.81
CA ASP A 47 29.56 -58.32 28.99
C ASP A 47 29.37 -56.95 28.33
N THR A 48 30.27 -56.05 28.72
CA THR A 48 30.75 -54.87 27.98
C THR A 48 29.70 -53.99 27.31
N ALA A 49 29.29 -52.93 28.03
CA ALA A 49 28.54 -51.81 27.46
C ALA A 49 29.37 -51.11 26.37
N ALA A 50 29.27 -51.58 25.13
CA ALA A 50 29.55 -50.75 23.96
C ALA A 50 28.71 -49.47 24.11
N PRO A 51 29.28 -48.26 23.88
CA PRO A 51 28.55 -47.03 24.07
C PRO A 51 27.32 -47.06 23.17
N THR A 52 26.15 -47.22 23.80
CA THR A 52 24.86 -47.22 23.12
C THR A 52 24.73 -45.87 22.43
N SER A 53 25.05 -45.81 21.14
CA SER A 53 24.83 -44.61 20.35
C SER A 53 23.38 -44.20 20.58
N ARG A 54 23.16 -42.94 20.97
CA ARG A 54 21.79 -42.45 21.21
C ARG A 54 20.95 -42.80 19.99
N PRO A 55 19.75 -43.38 20.12
CA PRO A 55 18.94 -43.73 18.98
C PRO A 55 18.78 -42.51 18.07
N LYS A 56 19.31 -42.60 16.84
CA LYS A 56 19.27 -41.51 15.87
C LYS A 56 17.82 -41.10 15.68
N ARG A 57 17.55 -39.80 15.82
CA ARG A 57 16.17 -39.28 15.74
C ARG A 57 15.66 -39.45 14.30
N ARG A 58 14.53 -40.14 14.15
CA ARG A 58 13.89 -40.40 12.85
C ARG A 58 12.74 -39.42 12.59
N VAL A 59 12.62 -39.00 11.34
CA VAL A 59 11.49 -38.21 10.82
C VAL A 59 10.94 -38.95 9.62
N TYR A 60 9.63 -38.96 9.47
CA TYR A 60 8.95 -39.59 8.34
C TYR A 60 8.62 -38.54 7.31
N ALA A 61 9.06 -38.76 6.08
CA ALA A 61 8.68 -38.00 4.92
C ALA A 61 7.59 -38.76 4.16
N LEU A 62 6.45 -38.12 3.93
CA LEU A 62 5.31 -38.76 3.26
C LEU A 62 5.08 -38.11 1.91
N CYS A 63 4.93 -38.91 0.86
CA CYS A 63 4.40 -38.47 -0.42
C CYS A 63 2.99 -39.04 -0.63
N PRO A 64 2.05 -38.28 -1.22
CA PRO A 64 0.74 -38.82 -1.55
C PRO A 64 0.85 -40.04 -2.47
N PRO A 65 -0.18 -40.88 -2.53
CA PRO A 65 -0.25 -41.99 -3.49
C PRO A 65 -0.02 -41.49 -4.92
N LYS A 66 0.73 -42.27 -5.73
CA LYS A 66 1.15 -41.90 -7.10
C LYS A 66 2.10 -40.70 -7.21
N PHE A 67 2.58 -40.16 -6.08
CA PHE A 67 3.67 -39.18 -6.08
C PHE A 67 4.99 -39.85 -5.71
N HIS A 68 6.02 -39.57 -6.49
CA HIS A 68 7.39 -39.98 -6.25
C HIS A 68 8.18 -38.89 -5.52
N ARG A 69 9.05 -39.29 -4.61
CA ARG A 69 9.94 -38.36 -3.91
C ARG A 69 11.08 -37.95 -4.84
N VAL A 70 11.24 -36.65 -5.05
CA VAL A 70 12.42 -36.07 -5.73
C VAL A 70 13.01 -34.98 -4.83
N GLY A 71 14.10 -35.30 -4.12
CA GLY A 71 14.68 -34.43 -3.12
C GLY A 71 13.73 -34.13 -1.97
N THR A 72 13.43 -32.85 -1.72
CA THR A 72 12.63 -32.41 -0.57
C THR A 72 11.13 -32.34 -0.81
N ASP A 73 10.68 -32.60 -2.03
CA ASP A 73 9.29 -32.48 -2.48
C ASP A 73 8.84 -33.77 -3.19
N CYS A 74 7.52 -33.89 -3.38
CA CYS A 74 6.89 -35.02 -4.03
C CYS A 74 6.35 -34.58 -5.40
N TYR A 75 6.50 -35.41 -6.43
CA TYR A 75 6.04 -35.11 -7.78
C TYR A 75 5.23 -36.26 -8.37
N SER A 76 4.20 -35.96 -9.14
CA SER A 76 3.41 -36.94 -9.88
C SER A 76 3.36 -36.52 -11.34
N LEU A 77 3.93 -37.35 -12.21
CA LEU A 77 3.83 -37.17 -13.66
C LEU A 77 2.51 -37.77 -14.11
N VAL A 78 1.68 -36.97 -14.77
CA VAL A 78 0.35 -37.35 -15.21
C VAL A 78 0.36 -37.44 -16.73
N ASP A 79 0.07 -38.63 -17.25
CA ASP A 79 0.11 -38.92 -18.70
C ASP A 79 -1.11 -38.37 -19.47
N GLN A 80 -2.13 -37.91 -18.75
CA GLN A 80 -3.29 -37.25 -19.34
C GLN A 80 -2.87 -35.95 -20.04
N ARG A 81 -3.11 -35.87 -21.36
CA ARG A 81 -2.84 -34.66 -22.15
C ARG A 81 -3.93 -33.63 -21.92
N SER A 82 -3.59 -32.49 -21.32
CA SER A 82 -4.54 -31.43 -21.01
C SER A 82 -3.96 -30.05 -21.31
N SER A 83 -4.84 -29.07 -21.48
CA SER A 83 -4.40 -27.66 -21.57
C SER A 83 -3.72 -27.25 -20.27
N TRP A 84 -2.90 -26.20 -20.31
CA TRP A 84 -2.19 -25.74 -19.11
C TRP A 84 -3.15 -25.42 -17.95
N LEU A 85 -4.30 -24.81 -18.27
CA LEU A 85 -5.30 -24.44 -17.28
C LEU A 85 -5.98 -25.66 -16.64
N GLU A 86 -6.31 -26.67 -17.45
CA GLU A 86 -6.86 -27.95 -16.96
C GLU A 86 -5.84 -28.70 -16.08
N ALA A 87 -4.58 -28.79 -16.52
CA ALA A 87 -3.48 -29.37 -15.75
C ALA A 87 -3.33 -28.69 -14.38
N HIS A 88 -3.39 -27.36 -14.36
CA HIS A 88 -3.34 -26.58 -13.14
C HIS A 88 -4.48 -26.93 -12.17
N PHE A 89 -5.72 -27.01 -12.65
CA PHE A 89 -6.86 -27.40 -11.79
C PHE A 89 -6.81 -28.87 -11.37
N PHE A 90 -6.33 -29.76 -12.22
CA PHE A 90 -6.12 -31.17 -11.88
C PHE A 90 -5.16 -31.31 -10.70
N CYS A 91 -3.97 -30.68 -10.77
CA CYS A 91 -3.02 -30.73 -9.67
C CYS A 91 -3.64 -30.16 -8.40
N LYS A 92 -4.40 -29.06 -8.50
CA LYS A 92 -5.07 -28.43 -7.37
C LYS A 92 -6.11 -29.33 -6.70
N ASP A 93 -6.90 -30.08 -7.47
CA ASP A 93 -7.86 -31.05 -6.96
C ASP A 93 -7.17 -32.17 -6.15
N LYS A 94 -5.98 -32.56 -6.59
CA LYS A 94 -5.10 -33.51 -5.88
C LYS A 94 -4.34 -32.91 -4.69
N ASN A 95 -4.76 -31.74 -4.21
CA ASN A 95 -4.08 -30.95 -3.19
C ASN A 95 -2.61 -30.66 -3.55
N ALA A 96 -2.24 -30.66 -4.83
CA ALA A 96 -0.91 -30.33 -5.33
C ALA A 96 -0.97 -29.04 -6.15
N ASN A 97 0.16 -28.59 -6.68
CA ASN A 97 0.21 -27.50 -7.66
C ASN A 97 0.88 -27.99 -8.92
N LEU A 98 0.67 -27.29 -10.03
CA LEU A 98 1.55 -27.46 -11.18
C LEU A 98 2.99 -27.07 -10.77
N THR A 99 3.98 -27.77 -11.30
CA THR A 99 5.33 -27.77 -10.72
C THR A 99 6.03 -26.41 -10.81
N GLU A 100 6.45 -25.87 -9.66
CA GLU A 100 7.29 -24.69 -9.46
C GLU A 100 8.68 -25.12 -8.90
N PRO A 101 9.56 -25.69 -9.75
CA PRO A 101 10.84 -26.21 -9.28
C PRO A 101 11.76 -25.07 -8.83
N GLY A 102 12.27 -25.17 -7.60
CA GLY A 102 13.36 -24.31 -7.13
C GLY A 102 14.70 -24.68 -7.78
N LYS A 103 15.72 -23.82 -7.69
CA LYS A 103 17.04 -23.99 -8.34
C LYS A 103 17.67 -25.38 -8.18
N HIS A 104 17.64 -25.95 -6.96
CA HIS A 104 18.22 -27.28 -6.70
C HIS A 104 17.25 -28.43 -7.02
N ALA A 105 15.93 -28.17 -6.99
CA ALA A 105 14.92 -29.17 -7.30
C ALA A 105 14.84 -29.42 -8.82
N ASP A 106 14.97 -28.36 -9.64
CA ASP A 106 14.93 -28.46 -11.11
C ASP A 106 15.91 -29.50 -11.66
N ARG A 107 17.19 -29.43 -11.26
CA ARG A 107 18.20 -30.39 -11.73
C ARG A 107 17.83 -31.84 -11.41
N LYS A 108 17.29 -32.11 -10.22
CA LYS A 108 16.89 -33.46 -9.81
C LYS A 108 15.64 -33.92 -10.56
N LEU A 109 14.71 -33.00 -10.79
CA LEU A 109 13.49 -33.28 -11.53
C LEU A 109 13.77 -33.63 -12.98
N ARG A 110 14.69 -32.92 -13.64
CA ARG A 110 15.13 -33.26 -15.01
C ARG A 110 15.74 -34.65 -15.11
N LEU A 111 16.56 -35.05 -14.13
CA LEU A 111 17.12 -36.41 -14.08
C LEU A 111 16.04 -37.46 -13.84
N PHE A 112 15.05 -37.16 -12.99
CA PHE A 112 13.91 -38.03 -12.74
C PHE A 112 13.06 -38.22 -14.00
N LEU A 113 12.70 -37.14 -14.69
CA LEU A 113 11.94 -37.17 -15.95
C LEU A 113 12.69 -37.95 -17.03
N GLN A 114 13.98 -37.68 -17.21
CA GLN A 114 14.81 -38.42 -18.18
C GLN A 114 14.83 -39.93 -17.91
N LYS A 115 14.88 -40.34 -16.63
CA LYS A 115 14.80 -41.76 -16.26
C LYS A 115 13.41 -42.34 -16.51
N GLN A 116 12.35 -41.61 -16.17
CA GLN A 116 10.98 -42.07 -16.32
C GLN A 116 10.58 -42.21 -17.80
N ASP A 117 10.91 -41.22 -18.62
CA ASP A 117 10.61 -41.25 -20.05
C ASP A 117 11.49 -42.25 -20.80
N ALA A 118 12.72 -42.52 -20.34
CA ALA A 118 13.51 -43.65 -20.85
C ALA A 118 12.88 -45.02 -20.56
N LEU A 119 12.12 -45.15 -19.47
CA LEU A 119 11.37 -46.38 -19.15
C LEU A 119 10.05 -46.47 -19.90
N SER A 120 9.37 -45.34 -20.09
CA SER A 120 8.03 -45.26 -20.69
C SER A 120 8.09 -45.25 -22.23
N GLY A 121 9.20 -44.76 -22.80
CA GLY A 121 9.35 -44.52 -24.24
C GLY A 121 8.66 -43.24 -24.74
N GLU A 122 8.03 -42.47 -23.85
CA GLU A 122 7.32 -41.23 -24.21
C GLU A 122 8.27 -40.02 -24.16
N ASN A 123 8.30 -39.21 -25.22
CA ASN A 123 9.16 -38.01 -25.30
C ASN A 123 8.36 -36.73 -25.55
N ASP A 124 7.14 -36.65 -24.99
CA ASP A 124 6.28 -35.49 -25.12
C ASP A 124 6.67 -34.37 -24.13
N PRO A 125 6.50 -33.09 -24.50
CA PRO A 125 6.70 -31.98 -23.58
C PRO A 125 5.74 -32.02 -22.38
N ILE A 126 6.20 -31.49 -21.25
CA ILE A 126 5.48 -31.58 -19.96
C ILE A 126 5.22 -30.19 -19.39
N TRP A 127 3.97 -29.86 -19.05
CA TRP A 127 3.62 -28.56 -18.46
C TRP A 127 4.28 -28.28 -17.10
N LEU A 128 4.70 -27.02 -16.93
CA LEU A 128 5.21 -26.43 -15.70
C LEU A 128 4.29 -25.34 -15.16
N GLY A 129 4.39 -25.04 -13.86
CA GLY A 129 3.60 -24.04 -13.15
C GLY A 129 3.94 -22.58 -13.44
N ALA A 130 4.53 -22.26 -14.61
CA ALA A 130 4.89 -20.90 -14.99
C ALA A 130 4.15 -20.42 -16.24
N THR A 131 3.78 -19.15 -16.21
CA THR A 131 3.05 -18.44 -17.26
C THR A 131 3.77 -17.14 -17.60
N TYR A 132 3.71 -16.72 -18.86
CA TYR A 132 4.26 -15.45 -19.27
C TYR A 132 3.24 -14.32 -19.05
N ASP A 133 3.63 -13.31 -18.26
CA ASP A 133 2.85 -12.09 -18.09
C ASP A 133 3.20 -11.09 -19.20
N HIS A 134 2.35 -11.01 -20.22
CA HIS A 134 2.50 -10.11 -21.36
C HIS A 134 2.40 -8.63 -21.00
N HIS A 135 1.77 -8.26 -19.88
CA HIS A 135 1.69 -6.85 -19.48
C HIS A 135 3.02 -6.35 -18.91
N ASN A 136 3.71 -7.21 -18.16
CA ASN A 136 4.98 -6.87 -17.51
C ASN A 136 6.21 -7.42 -18.27
N ASN A 137 6.00 -8.12 -19.39
CA ASN A 137 7.01 -8.83 -20.18
C ASN A 137 7.89 -9.75 -19.32
N ARG A 138 7.28 -10.52 -18.41
CA ARG A 138 8.00 -11.31 -17.40
C ARG A 138 7.37 -12.67 -17.17
N TRP A 139 8.22 -13.66 -16.97
CA TRP A 139 7.80 -14.97 -16.48
C TRP A 139 7.48 -14.93 -14.99
N GLN A 140 6.32 -15.49 -14.63
CA GLN A 140 5.90 -15.64 -13.25
C GLN A 140 5.34 -17.04 -12.97
N TRP A 141 5.57 -17.50 -11.75
CA TRP A 141 4.96 -18.70 -11.21
C TRP A 141 3.49 -18.46 -10.91
N SER A 142 2.60 -19.34 -11.38
CA SER A 142 1.16 -19.11 -11.33
C SER A 142 0.55 -19.20 -9.94
N MET A 143 1.09 -20.03 -9.05
CA MET A 143 0.53 -20.22 -7.69
C MET A 143 1.18 -19.30 -6.66
N SER A 144 2.50 -19.13 -6.73
CA SER A 144 3.19 -18.20 -5.82
C SER A 144 3.09 -16.73 -6.27
N GLY A 145 2.77 -16.48 -7.55
CA GLY A 145 2.75 -15.13 -8.14
C GLY A 145 4.14 -14.48 -8.15
N ARG A 146 5.19 -15.29 -7.98
CA ARG A 146 6.57 -14.80 -7.90
C ARG A 146 7.19 -14.78 -9.28
N ASN A 147 7.92 -13.72 -9.57
CA ASN A 147 8.77 -13.66 -10.74
C ASN A 147 9.77 -14.83 -10.72
N LEU A 148 10.03 -15.42 -11.87
CA LEU A 148 11.06 -16.44 -12.02
C LEU A 148 12.44 -15.81 -11.72
N SER A 149 13.03 -16.19 -10.59
CA SER A 149 14.37 -15.73 -10.18
C SER A 149 15.51 -16.53 -10.81
N THR A 150 15.22 -17.66 -11.43
CA THR A 150 16.21 -18.58 -12.03
C THR A 150 15.75 -18.89 -13.44
N ASP A 151 16.55 -18.56 -14.46
CA ASP A 151 16.28 -19.04 -15.83
C ASP A 151 16.83 -20.47 -15.95
N SER A 152 15.95 -21.44 -16.20
CA SER A 152 16.38 -22.74 -16.74
C SER A 152 15.85 -22.94 -18.16
N PHE A 153 15.33 -21.85 -18.75
CA PHE A 153 14.99 -21.77 -20.16
C PHE A 153 16.24 -22.01 -21.02
N SER A 154 16.06 -22.75 -22.11
CA SER A 154 17.13 -22.88 -23.09
C SER A 154 17.25 -21.58 -23.88
N ARG A 155 18.45 -20.98 -23.88
CA ARG A 155 18.73 -19.79 -24.71
C ARG A 155 18.75 -20.08 -26.21
N THR A 156 18.76 -21.36 -26.57
CA THR A 156 18.70 -21.83 -27.97
C THR A 156 17.28 -22.07 -28.45
N ASP A 157 16.28 -22.03 -27.56
CA ASP A 157 14.88 -22.24 -27.94
C ASP A 157 14.36 -20.99 -28.69
N SER A 158 13.94 -21.19 -29.94
CA SER A 158 13.40 -20.13 -30.79
C SER A 158 12.17 -19.49 -30.16
N ALA A 159 11.28 -20.27 -29.52
CA ALA A 159 10.06 -19.75 -28.91
C ALA A 159 10.37 -18.81 -27.73
N TYR A 160 11.31 -19.21 -26.86
CA TYR A 160 11.80 -18.38 -25.76
C TYR A 160 12.50 -17.11 -26.24
N VAL A 161 13.36 -17.21 -27.26
CA VAL A 161 14.07 -16.06 -27.84
C VAL A 161 13.08 -15.06 -28.45
N GLN A 162 12.07 -15.54 -29.19
CA GLN A 162 11.02 -14.69 -29.77
C GLN A 162 10.26 -13.92 -28.67
N LEU A 163 9.84 -14.61 -27.60
CA LEU A 163 9.15 -14.01 -26.46
C LEU A 163 9.93 -12.88 -25.76
N ILE A 164 11.25 -13.00 -25.68
CA ILE A 164 12.12 -11.97 -25.06
C ILE A 164 12.46 -10.86 -26.05
N SER A 165 12.52 -11.16 -27.35
CA SER A 165 12.87 -10.19 -28.40
C SER A 165 11.79 -9.13 -28.66
N ASN A 166 10.70 -9.09 -27.89
CA ASN A 166 9.53 -8.23 -28.08
C ASN A 166 8.84 -8.39 -29.45
N SER A 167 9.10 -9.45 -30.21
CA SER A 167 8.27 -9.81 -31.37
C SER A 167 6.90 -10.21 -30.82
N GLN A 168 5.83 -9.48 -31.15
CA GLN A 168 4.46 -9.72 -30.66
C GLN A 168 4.13 -11.22 -30.66
N PRO A 169 4.16 -11.91 -29.51
CA PRO A 169 3.73 -13.28 -29.46
C PRO A 169 2.20 -13.25 -29.41
N LEU A 170 1.54 -13.74 -30.46
CA LEU A 170 0.08 -13.70 -30.60
C LEU A 170 -0.66 -14.46 -29.49
N ASP A 171 0.02 -15.42 -28.83
CA ASP A 171 -0.62 -16.36 -27.90
C ASP A 171 -0.07 -16.27 -26.47
N ASN A 172 -0.96 -16.54 -25.51
CA ASN A 172 -0.60 -16.75 -24.11
C ASN A 172 0.36 -17.94 -24.00
N ASN A 173 1.58 -17.69 -23.57
CA ASN A 173 2.61 -18.72 -23.47
C ASN A 173 2.82 -19.23 -22.04
N CYS A 174 2.97 -20.55 -21.94
CA CYS A 174 3.15 -21.31 -20.72
C CYS A 174 4.47 -22.08 -20.79
N ALA A 175 5.08 -22.31 -19.63
CA ALA A 175 6.38 -22.99 -19.56
C ALA A 175 6.20 -24.50 -19.61
N ILE A 176 7.12 -25.18 -20.30
CA ILE A 176 7.19 -26.64 -20.40
C ILE A 176 8.59 -27.14 -20.09
N TYR A 177 8.70 -28.41 -19.69
CA TYR A 177 9.91 -29.20 -19.85
C TYR A 177 9.92 -29.82 -21.25
N ASP A 178 10.98 -29.56 -22.01
CA ASP A 178 11.14 -30.12 -23.36
C ASP A 178 12.18 -31.27 -23.36
N PRO A 179 11.76 -32.52 -23.63
CA PRO A 179 12.66 -33.68 -23.74
C PRO A 179 13.81 -33.46 -24.74
N SER A 180 13.55 -32.78 -25.87
CA SER A 180 14.57 -32.50 -26.89
C SER A 180 15.70 -31.59 -26.38
N LEU A 181 15.42 -30.79 -25.36
CA LEU A 181 16.37 -29.88 -24.71
C LEU A 181 16.90 -30.44 -23.38
N LYS A 182 16.91 -31.77 -23.22
CA LYS A 182 17.28 -32.46 -21.96
C LYS A 182 16.46 -31.95 -20.77
N TYR A 183 15.16 -31.78 -20.99
CA TYR A 183 14.21 -31.21 -20.04
C TYR A 183 14.62 -29.82 -19.57
N ARG A 184 15.29 -28.99 -20.38
CA ARG A 184 15.35 -27.56 -20.11
C ARG A 184 13.98 -26.92 -20.35
N TRP A 185 13.75 -25.74 -19.78
CA TRP A 185 12.48 -25.07 -19.95
C TRP A 185 12.37 -24.50 -21.36
N SER A 186 11.17 -24.56 -21.92
CA SER A 186 10.77 -23.95 -23.20
C SER A 186 9.37 -23.33 -23.02
N ALA A 187 8.89 -22.61 -24.03
CA ALA A 187 7.60 -21.95 -24.04
C ALA A 187 6.68 -22.54 -25.11
N ARG A 188 5.41 -22.77 -24.75
CA ARG A 188 4.35 -23.24 -25.66
C ARG A 188 3.03 -22.48 -25.41
N PRO A 189 2.15 -22.37 -26.41
CA PRO A 189 0.80 -21.83 -26.22
C PRO A 189 0.06 -22.59 -25.12
N CYS A 190 -0.52 -21.89 -24.16
CA CYS A 190 -1.19 -22.50 -23.00
C CYS A 190 -2.40 -23.39 -23.36
N SER A 191 -2.92 -23.25 -24.59
CA SER A 191 -4.00 -24.07 -25.15
C SER A 191 -3.58 -25.48 -25.56
N ASP A 192 -2.28 -25.73 -25.76
CA ASP A 192 -1.77 -27.02 -26.21
C ASP A 192 -2.07 -28.12 -25.17
N LYS A 193 -2.38 -29.33 -25.67
CA LYS A 193 -2.69 -30.47 -24.80
C LYS A 193 -1.45 -31.31 -24.60
N LEU A 194 -0.83 -31.17 -23.42
CA LEU A 194 0.42 -31.83 -23.07
C LEU A 194 0.28 -32.61 -21.77
N ARG A 195 1.21 -33.54 -21.53
CA ARG A 195 1.40 -34.19 -20.22
C ARG A 195 1.79 -33.12 -19.21
N PHE A 196 1.60 -33.40 -17.93
CA PHE A 196 1.90 -32.40 -16.91
C PHE A 196 2.38 -33.04 -15.61
N ILE A 197 3.17 -32.28 -14.85
CA ILE A 197 3.74 -32.74 -13.60
C ILE A 197 3.23 -31.91 -12.43
N CYS A 198 2.61 -32.60 -11.47
CA CYS A 198 2.13 -32.00 -10.24
C CYS A 198 3.21 -32.06 -9.16
N GLN A 199 3.42 -30.96 -8.45
CA GLN A 199 4.29 -30.84 -7.29
C GLN A 199 3.47 -30.74 -6.00
N HIS A 200 3.82 -31.56 -5.03
CA HIS A 200 3.26 -31.56 -3.69
C HIS A 200 4.39 -31.44 -2.67
N LYS A 201 4.30 -30.48 -1.74
CA LYS A 201 5.29 -30.38 -0.65
C LYS A 201 5.27 -31.64 0.22
N MET A 202 6.44 -32.22 0.48
CA MET A 202 6.59 -33.43 1.28
C MET A 202 6.46 -33.13 2.79
N PRO A 203 5.40 -33.57 3.49
CA PRO A 203 5.29 -33.40 4.93
C PRO A 203 6.34 -34.23 5.65
N LYS A 204 7.13 -33.56 6.51
CA LYS A 204 8.16 -34.17 7.37
C LYS A 204 7.65 -34.18 8.81
N VAL A 205 7.27 -35.34 9.33
CA VAL A 205 6.59 -35.49 10.63
C VAL A 205 7.28 -36.52 11.52
N SER A 206 7.10 -36.40 12.84
CA SER A 206 7.50 -37.45 13.77
C SER A 206 6.57 -38.66 13.64
N GLY A 207 7.04 -39.86 14.02
CA GLY A 207 6.26 -41.10 13.97
C GLY A 207 4.82 -40.96 14.50
N PRO A 208 4.61 -40.46 15.74
CA PRO A 208 3.26 -40.30 16.30
C PRO A 208 2.36 -39.30 15.57
N ASN A 209 2.89 -38.44 14.69
CA ASN A 209 2.11 -37.46 13.95
C ASN A 209 1.79 -37.91 12.51
N ARG A 210 2.22 -39.11 12.09
CA ARG A 210 1.92 -39.67 10.76
C ARG A 210 0.42 -39.74 10.49
N TYR A 211 -0.37 -40.21 11.46
CA TYR A 211 -1.84 -40.32 11.33
C TYR A 211 -2.53 -39.00 10.96
N LYS A 212 -1.98 -37.85 11.38
CA LYS A 212 -2.55 -36.53 11.05
C LYS A 212 -2.46 -36.22 9.56
N ILE A 213 -1.40 -36.70 8.90
CA ILE A 213 -1.23 -36.55 7.46
C ILE A 213 -2.21 -37.47 6.74
N TYR A 214 -2.32 -38.73 7.16
CA TYR A 214 -3.30 -39.68 6.64
C TYR A 214 -4.73 -39.17 6.76
N ASN A 215 -5.15 -38.71 7.94
CA ASN A 215 -6.50 -38.15 8.15
C ASN A 215 -6.78 -36.95 7.23
N ARG A 216 -5.77 -36.12 6.94
CA ARG A 216 -5.90 -34.98 6.03
C ARG A 216 -6.02 -35.43 4.58
N TRP A 217 -5.28 -36.46 4.19
CA TRP A 217 -5.26 -36.98 2.83
C TRP A 217 -6.37 -37.96 2.52
N ASN A 218 -7.02 -38.58 3.52
CA ASN A 218 -8.11 -39.54 3.32
C ASN A 218 -9.29 -38.95 2.53
N ALA A 219 -9.47 -37.62 2.55
CA ALA A 219 -10.47 -36.94 1.73
C ALA A 219 -10.12 -36.90 0.23
N THR A 220 -8.82 -36.91 -0.11
CA THR A 220 -8.32 -36.83 -1.50
C THR A 220 -7.92 -38.20 -2.04
N TYR A 221 -7.40 -39.05 -1.17
CA TYR A 221 -6.95 -40.41 -1.44
C TYR A 221 -7.57 -41.35 -0.39
N PRO A 222 -8.85 -41.73 -0.55
CA PRO A 222 -9.53 -42.57 0.41
C PRO A 222 -8.86 -43.94 0.55
N ASN A 223 -8.52 -44.32 1.77
CA ASN A 223 -7.94 -45.64 2.10
C ASN A 223 -6.62 -45.99 1.39
N GLU A 224 -5.96 -45.06 0.72
CA GLU A 224 -4.68 -45.28 0.06
C GLU A 224 -3.51 -44.92 0.99
N GLN A 225 -2.47 -45.75 0.99
CA GLN A 225 -1.27 -45.52 1.79
C GLN A 225 -0.32 -44.54 1.10
N ALA A 226 0.33 -43.69 1.90
CA ALA A 226 1.31 -42.73 1.41
C ALA A 226 2.63 -43.46 1.11
N ASN A 227 3.35 -42.97 0.10
CA ASN A 227 4.73 -43.36 -0.14
C ASN A 227 5.60 -42.72 0.95
N GLU A 228 5.77 -43.42 2.07
CA GLU A 228 6.54 -42.95 3.20
C GLU A 228 8.00 -43.39 3.12
N VAL A 229 8.90 -42.50 3.52
CA VAL A 229 10.31 -42.82 3.68
C VAL A 229 10.82 -42.29 5.01
N VAL A 230 11.59 -43.12 5.70
CA VAL A 230 12.25 -42.78 6.94
C VAL A 230 13.48 -41.90 6.62
N LEU A 231 13.54 -40.75 7.25
CA LEU A 231 14.66 -39.82 7.20
C LEU A 231 15.39 -39.85 8.54
N GLU A 232 16.63 -40.31 8.53
CA GLU A 232 17.53 -40.25 9.67
C GLU A 232 18.08 -38.82 9.83
N ILE A 233 17.95 -38.23 11.02
CA ILE A 233 18.58 -36.95 11.32
C ILE A 233 20.08 -37.17 11.57
N LEU A 234 20.91 -36.58 10.72
CA LEU A 234 22.35 -36.56 10.87
C LEU A 234 22.78 -35.55 11.94
N GLU A 235 23.92 -35.80 12.57
CA GLU A 235 24.51 -34.88 13.53
C GLU A 235 24.91 -33.55 12.85
N PRO A 236 24.77 -32.40 13.51
CA PRO A 236 25.22 -31.10 12.96
C PRO A 236 26.75 -31.07 12.77
N ARG A 237 27.23 -30.53 11.65
CA ARG A 237 28.66 -30.22 11.42
C ARG A 237 28.92 -28.83 12.01
N GLU A 238 30.16 -28.52 12.36
CA GLU A 238 30.55 -27.25 12.99
C GLU A 238 30.09 -26.00 12.21
N ASN A 239 30.08 -26.09 10.88
CA ASN A 239 29.70 -24.98 9.99
C ASN A 239 28.19 -24.90 9.69
N ASP A 240 27.37 -25.79 10.25
CA ASP A 240 25.93 -25.74 9.98
C ASP A 240 25.28 -24.56 10.70
N ARG A 241 24.43 -23.84 9.96
CA ARG A 241 23.53 -22.87 10.57
C ARG A 241 22.64 -23.61 11.59
N ARG A 242 22.69 -23.18 12.86
CA ARG A 242 21.99 -23.75 14.05
C ARG A 242 20.52 -24.19 13.83
N TYR A 243 19.85 -23.70 12.79
CA TYR A 243 18.44 -23.95 12.51
C TYR A 243 18.19 -24.86 11.30
N HIS A 244 19.19 -25.47 10.68
CA HIS A 244 18.95 -26.41 9.58
C HIS A 244 19.30 -27.83 10.05
N ARG A 245 18.40 -28.79 9.82
CA ARG A 245 18.66 -30.20 10.13
C ARG A 245 19.08 -30.91 8.85
N ARG A 246 20.24 -31.56 8.89
CA ARG A 246 20.60 -32.51 7.85
C ARG A 246 19.91 -33.83 8.09
N VAL A 247 19.39 -34.41 7.03
CA VAL A 247 18.75 -35.71 7.06
C VAL A 247 19.20 -36.55 5.88
N LYS A 248 19.26 -37.85 6.07
CA LYS A 248 19.52 -38.83 5.02
C LYS A 248 18.36 -39.81 4.97
N ALA A 249 17.93 -40.22 3.78
CA ALA A 249 16.90 -41.25 3.67
C ALA A 249 17.51 -42.64 3.93
N GLU A 250 16.73 -43.55 4.49
CA GLU A 250 17.21 -44.92 4.79
C GLU A 250 17.74 -45.63 3.53
N ASP A 251 17.03 -45.48 2.39
CA ASP A 251 17.40 -46.12 1.12
C ASP A 251 18.26 -45.25 0.18
N SER A 252 18.80 -44.11 0.64
CA SER A 252 19.58 -43.22 -0.23
C SER A 252 20.67 -42.47 0.51
N ASP A 253 21.87 -42.43 -0.08
CA ASP A 253 23.01 -41.64 0.39
C ASP A 253 22.84 -40.12 0.21
N GLU A 254 21.68 -39.66 -0.27
CA GLU A 254 21.41 -38.24 -0.46
C GLU A 254 21.23 -37.49 0.87
N GLU A 255 22.22 -36.65 1.22
CA GLU A 255 22.08 -35.66 2.30
C GLU A 255 21.13 -34.52 1.88
N MET A 256 20.04 -34.35 2.63
CA MET A 256 19.08 -33.26 2.45
C MET A 256 19.11 -32.30 3.63
N ILE A 257 18.83 -31.02 3.36
CA ILE A 257 18.73 -29.99 4.39
C ILE A 257 17.26 -29.65 4.60
N ILE A 258 16.73 -29.91 5.80
CA ILE A 258 15.42 -29.42 6.24
C ILE A 258 15.62 -28.08 6.97
N PRO A 259 15.04 -26.98 6.47
CA PRO A 259 14.97 -25.74 7.22
C PRO A 259 14.13 -25.94 8.48
N ASP A 260 14.73 -25.83 9.67
CA ASP A 260 13.99 -25.81 10.93
C ASP A 260 13.41 -24.41 11.17
N ARG A 261 12.24 -24.34 11.79
CA ARG A 261 11.65 -23.04 12.15
C ARG A 261 12.47 -22.48 13.30
N ARG A 262 12.95 -21.23 13.20
CA ARG A 262 13.49 -20.50 14.36
C ARG A 262 12.51 -20.66 15.53
N ARG A 263 12.88 -21.41 16.56
CA ARG A 263 12.19 -21.38 17.85
C ARG A 263 12.41 -19.97 18.38
N ASN A 264 11.44 -19.08 18.16
CA ASN A 264 11.40 -17.79 18.85
C ASN A 264 11.28 -18.09 20.35
N ASN A 265 12.41 -18.15 21.05
CA ASN A 265 12.45 -18.20 22.52
C ASN A 265 11.94 -16.89 23.14
N ASN A 266 11.69 -15.84 22.35
CA ASN A 266 11.03 -14.60 22.80
C ASN A 266 9.51 -14.78 22.99
N ARG A 267 9.08 -15.89 23.60
CA ARG A 267 7.68 -16.13 24.00
C ARG A 267 7.23 -15.26 25.16
N ARG A 268 8.13 -14.61 25.91
CA ARG A 268 7.75 -13.76 27.04
C ARG A 268 7.25 -12.35 26.63
N ASN A 269 7.87 -11.67 25.66
CA ASN A 269 7.57 -10.22 25.47
C ASN A 269 6.93 -9.79 24.14
N ASN A 270 6.42 -10.70 23.30
CA ASN A 270 5.79 -10.28 22.03
C ASN A 270 4.48 -11.03 21.73
N HIS A 271 3.43 -10.75 22.50
CA HIS A 271 2.06 -11.13 22.14
C HIS A 271 1.36 -10.16 21.18
N ARG A 272 1.96 -8.99 20.87
CA ARG A 272 1.30 -7.97 20.02
C ARG A 272 1.70 -7.94 18.54
N ASN A 273 2.73 -8.66 18.10
CA ASN A 273 3.19 -8.58 16.70
C ASN A 273 3.19 -9.89 15.89
N ARG A 274 2.36 -10.86 16.28
CA ARG A 274 2.21 -12.15 15.57
C ARG A 274 1.15 -12.09 14.45
N GLN A 275 1.26 -11.11 13.56
CA GLN A 275 0.48 -11.08 12.31
C GLN A 275 1.32 -10.88 11.05
N ILE A 276 2.64 -11.07 11.13
CA ILE A 276 3.39 -11.46 9.92
C ILE A 276 3.04 -12.93 9.66
N LYS A 277 1.87 -13.15 9.05
CA LYS A 277 1.56 -14.40 8.38
C LYS A 277 2.70 -14.62 7.40
N ASN A 278 3.51 -15.65 7.63
CA ASN A 278 4.40 -16.16 6.58
C ASN A 278 3.51 -16.43 5.36
N GLN A 279 3.59 -15.55 4.35
CA GLN A 279 2.82 -15.64 3.12
C GLN A 279 3.16 -16.90 2.29
N ASN A 280 4.07 -17.74 2.79
CA ASN A 280 4.58 -18.93 2.14
C ASN A 280 3.99 -20.24 2.71
N GLN A 281 2.96 -20.17 3.57
CA GLN A 281 2.30 -21.37 4.08
C GLN A 281 1.42 -21.97 2.99
N HIS A 282 1.89 -23.06 2.39
CA HIS A 282 1.20 -23.84 1.36
C HIS A 282 0.18 -24.78 2.01
N PRO A 283 -0.98 -25.09 1.36
CA PRO A 283 -1.97 -26.06 1.83
C PRO A 283 -1.48 -27.33 2.52
N ASN A 284 -0.31 -27.78 2.10
CA ASN A 284 0.28 -29.04 2.53
C ASN A 284 1.36 -28.91 3.59
N ASP A 285 1.78 -27.69 3.97
CA ASP A 285 2.73 -27.53 5.09
C ASP A 285 2.17 -28.30 6.31
N VAL A 286 3.04 -28.97 7.07
CA VAL A 286 2.66 -29.72 8.28
C VAL A 286 1.89 -28.83 9.28
N ASN A 287 2.18 -27.53 9.25
CA ASN A 287 1.54 -26.50 10.05
C ASN A 287 0.65 -25.56 9.21
N TYR A 288 0.29 -25.95 7.99
CA TYR A 288 -0.76 -25.27 7.26
C TYR A 288 -2.06 -25.48 8.03
N GLN A 289 -2.46 -24.45 8.76
CA GLN A 289 -3.88 -24.28 9.00
C GLN A 289 -4.42 -23.70 7.70
N PRO A 290 -5.36 -24.37 7.03
CA PRO A 290 -6.16 -23.66 6.06
C PRO A 290 -6.64 -22.38 6.70
N ALA A 291 -6.93 -21.36 5.90
CA ALA A 291 -7.77 -20.28 6.38
C ALA A 291 -9.20 -20.79 6.67
N GLN A 292 -9.36 -22.00 7.20
CA GLN A 292 -10.31 -22.28 8.24
C GLN A 292 -10.17 -21.13 9.25
N GLN A 293 -11.15 -20.23 9.20
CA GLN A 293 -11.81 -19.81 10.42
C GLN A 293 -11.72 -21.01 11.35
N ARG A 294 -10.98 -20.90 12.45
CA ARG A 294 -11.12 -21.86 13.53
C ARG A 294 -12.61 -21.83 13.90
N GLN A 295 -13.38 -22.66 13.22
CA GLN A 295 -14.51 -23.32 13.81
C GLN A 295 -13.82 -24.18 14.86
N ARG A 296 -13.82 -23.67 16.09
CA ARG A 296 -13.63 -24.54 17.24
C ARG A 296 -14.75 -25.56 17.10
N ASN A 297 -14.43 -26.74 16.57
CA ASN A 297 -15.23 -27.93 16.83
C ASN A 297 -14.98 -28.26 18.30
N ARG A 298 -15.78 -27.63 19.16
CA ARG A 298 -16.37 -28.34 20.29
C ARG A 298 -17.72 -28.88 19.77
N PRO A 299 -18.07 -30.12 20.12
CA PRO A 299 -19.00 -30.90 19.33
C PRO A 299 -20.41 -30.33 19.39
N ARG A 300 -21.05 -30.35 18.22
CA ARG A 300 -22.49 -30.19 18.04
C ARG A 300 -23.13 -31.50 18.44
N THR A 301 -23.53 -31.64 19.70
CA THR A 301 -24.58 -32.57 20.10
C THR A 301 -25.90 -32.00 19.58
N SER A 302 -26.48 -32.71 18.63
CA SER A 302 -27.88 -32.60 18.28
C SER A 302 -28.67 -33.38 19.31
N THR A 303 -29.63 -32.75 19.99
CA THR A 303 -30.92 -33.36 20.36
C THR A 303 -31.86 -32.34 21.02
N VAL A 304 -32.92 -31.99 20.27
CA VAL A 304 -34.35 -31.96 20.64
C VAL A 304 -34.78 -31.55 22.08
N ALA A 305 -35.56 -30.44 22.13
CA ALA A 305 -36.78 -30.09 22.92
C ALA A 305 -36.90 -30.50 24.41
N PRO A 306 -37.52 -29.69 25.33
CA PRO A 306 -38.90 -29.18 25.17
C PRO A 306 -39.19 -27.75 25.69
N THR A 307 -40.38 -27.28 25.33
CA THR A 307 -41.22 -26.23 25.94
C THR A 307 -41.26 -26.28 27.47
N THR A 308 -41.28 -25.12 28.15
CA THR A 308 -42.27 -24.73 29.17
C THR A 308 -42.11 -23.25 29.53
N THR A 309 -43.28 -22.65 29.72
CA THR A 309 -43.73 -21.30 30.08
C THR A 309 -42.95 -20.50 31.13
N GLN A 310 -43.27 -19.18 31.14
CA GLN A 310 -43.07 -18.13 32.16
C GLN A 310 -41.98 -17.13 31.77
N SER A 311 -42.16 -15.82 31.85
CA SER A 311 -43.28 -14.97 32.25
C SER A 311 -42.91 -13.53 31.87
N VAL A 312 -43.85 -12.87 31.20
CA VAL A 312 -44.30 -11.47 31.34
C VAL A 312 -43.37 -10.49 32.09
N SER A 313 -42.78 -9.54 31.36
CA SER A 313 -42.58 -8.14 31.78
C SER A 313 -42.29 -7.30 30.52
N GLN A 314 -43.31 -6.75 29.86
CA GLN A 314 -43.69 -5.33 29.95
C GLN A 314 -42.50 -4.35 29.87
N SER A 315 -42.25 -3.81 28.67
CA SER A 315 -42.28 -2.37 28.35
C SER A 315 -41.31 -1.98 27.22
N ASN A 316 -41.90 -1.31 26.23
CA ASN A 316 -41.38 -0.24 25.37
C ASN A 316 -40.28 -0.53 24.32
N ASP A 317 -40.69 -0.34 23.07
CA ASP A 317 -39.99 0.37 21.99
C ASP A 317 -38.46 0.43 22.08
N VAL A 318 -37.79 -0.58 21.54
CA VAL A 318 -36.43 -0.41 21.02
C VAL A 318 -36.26 -1.30 19.80
N LEU A 319 -36.04 -0.64 18.65
CA LEU A 319 -35.29 -1.06 17.47
C LEU A 319 -34.89 -2.55 17.42
N ALA A 320 -35.40 -3.24 16.40
CA ALA A 320 -35.13 -4.64 16.08
C ALA A 320 -33.67 -5.02 16.45
N PRO A 321 -33.46 -5.98 17.36
CA PRO A 321 -32.13 -6.32 17.82
C PRO A 321 -31.33 -6.81 16.62
N SER A 322 -30.25 -6.06 16.32
CA SER A 322 -29.23 -6.48 15.37
C SER A 322 -28.88 -7.96 15.61
N PRO A 323 -28.82 -8.78 14.55
CA PRO A 323 -28.87 -10.24 14.67
C PRO A 323 -27.77 -10.72 15.61
N THR A 324 -28.22 -11.33 16.71
CA THR A 324 -27.31 -11.86 17.72
C THR A 324 -26.39 -12.89 17.08
N PRO A 325 -25.16 -13.08 17.57
CA PRO A 325 -24.16 -13.94 16.92
C PRO A 325 -24.65 -15.36 16.59
N GLN A 326 -25.69 -15.84 17.27
CA GLN A 326 -26.30 -17.15 17.10
C GLN A 326 -27.13 -17.30 15.80
N GLN A 327 -27.73 -16.23 15.27
CA GLN A 327 -28.59 -16.30 14.07
C GLN A 327 -27.85 -16.06 12.75
N MET A 328 -26.66 -15.48 12.76
CA MET A 328 -25.86 -15.31 11.54
C MET A 328 -25.41 -16.67 10.98
N THR A 329 -25.69 -16.91 9.70
CA THR A 329 -25.23 -18.10 9.01
C THR A 329 -23.70 -18.15 8.97
N GLN A 330 -23.13 -19.33 8.69
CA GLN A 330 -21.67 -19.45 8.50
C GLN A 330 -21.15 -18.51 7.41
N TYR A 331 -21.98 -18.22 6.40
CA TYR A 331 -21.67 -17.29 5.32
C TYR A 331 -21.68 -15.83 5.83
N ASP A 332 -22.70 -15.41 6.59
CA ASP A 332 -22.76 -14.06 7.15
C ASP A 332 -21.59 -13.77 8.10
N ARG A 333 -21.23 -14.75 8.94
CA ARG A 333 -20.03 -14.66 9.79
C ARG A 333 -18.74 -14.61 8.97
N LYS A 334 -18.73 -15.14 7.73
CA LYS A 334 -17.58 -15.06 6.81
C LYS A 334 -17.54 -13.71 6.11
N LEU A 335 -18.68 -13.21 5.66
CA LEU A 335 -18.85 -11.93 4.99
C LEU A 335 -18.55 -10.77 5.95
N GLN A 336 -19.10 -10.79 7.17
CA GLN A 336 -18.80 -9.82 8.23
C GLN A 336 -17.29 -9.79 8.54
N ARG A 337 -16.65 -10.96 8.64
CA ARG A 337 -15.20 -11.06 8.85
C ARG A 337 -14.39 -10.56 7.64
N GLN A 338 -14.92 -10.68 6.42
CA GLN A 338 -14.30 -10.07 5.23
C GLN A 338 -14.44 -8.55 5.25
N ARG A 339 -15.65 -8.02 5.49
CA ARG A 339 -15.93 -6.59 5.62
C ARG A 339 -15.07 -5.95 6.72
N GLU A 340 -14.95 -6.59 7.88
CA GLU A 340 -14.10 -6.12 8.99
C GLU A 340 -12.61 -6.13 8.61
N ARG A 341 -12.13 -7.20 7.94
CA ARG A 341 -10.74 -7.26 7.45
C ARG A 341 -10.44 -6.17 6.43
N GLU A 342 -11.39 -5.89 5.55
CA GLU A 342 -11.27 -4.86 4.52
C GLU A 342 -11.29 -3.46 5.13
N ARG A 343 -12.21 -3.19 6.06
CA ARG A 343 -12.26 -1.95 6.85
C ARG A 343 -10.95 -1.73 7.62
N ARG A 344 -10.36 -2.79 8.19
CA ARG A 344 -9.05 -2.74 8.88
C ARG A 344 -7.87 -2.56 7.91
N ARG A 345 -7.98 -3.01 6.65
CA ARG A 345 -6.98 -2.71 5.60
C ARG A 345 -7.08 -1.25 5.18
N GLN A 346 -8.29 -0.71 5.03
CA GLN A 346 -8.53 0.69 4.71
C GLN A 346 -8.03 1.63 5.82
N LEU A 347 -8.35 1.34 7.09
CA LEU A 347 -7.82 2.10 8.24
C LEU A 347 -6.30 2.13 8.26
N ARG A 348 -5.62 0.98 8.08
CA ARG A 348 -4.14 0.94 8.01
C ARG A 348 -3.58 1.67 6.79
N ARG A 349 -4.32 1.73 5.68
CA ARG A 349 -3.93 2.48 4.49
C ARG A 349 -4.05 3.98 4.76
N GLN A 350 -5.14 4.43 5.39
CA GLN A 350 -5.35 5.81 5.82
C GLN A 350 -4.30 6.23 6.86
N GLU A 351 -4.02 5.38 7.85
CA GLU A 351 -3.00 5.63 8.87
C GLU A 351 -1.61 5.78 8.24
N ARG A 352 -1.21 4.88 7.32
CA ARG A 352 0.05 5.02 6.57
C ARG A 352 0.08 6.28 5.70
N GLN A 353 -1.03 6.65 5.06
CA GLN A 353 -1.11 7.88 4.28
C GLN A 353 -1.01 9.12 5.17
N LYS A 354 -1.63 9.12 6.35
CA LYS A 354 -1.53 10.19 7.34
C LYS A 354 -0.09 10.34 7.83
N LEU A 355 0.55 9.22 8.20
CA LEU A 355 1.94 9.18 8.67
C LEU A 355 2.93 9.62 7.56
N ALA A 356 2.69 9.21 6.30
CA ALA A 356 3.49 9.66 5.16
C ALA A 356 3.30 11.16 4.87
N ARG A 357 2.08 11.69 4.99
CA ARG A 357 1.80 13.14 4.88
C ARG A 357 2.47 13.93 5.98
N GLU A 358 2.46 13.40 7.20
CA GLU A 358 3.11 13.99 8.37
C GLU A 358 4.63 14.01 8.22
N GLN A 359 5.25 12.90 7.81
CA GLN A 359 6.69 12.86 7.49
C GLN A 359 7.06 13.80 6.34
N LYS A 360 6.21 13.94 5.31
CA LYS A 360 6.45 14.89 4.22
C LYS A 360 6.40 16.34 4.72
N ARG A 361 5.42 16.67 5.58
CA ARG A 361 5.31 17.98 6.23
C ARG A 361 6.50 18.26 7.14
N GLU A 362 6.95 17.28 7.91
CA GLU A 362 8.12 17.40 8.79
C GLU A 362 9.41 17.62 7.97
N ARG A 363 9.60 16.86 6.89
CA ARG A 363 10.72 17.08 5.95
C ARG A 363 10.69 18.47 5.33
N GLN A 364 9.52 18.96 4.92
CA GLN A 364 9.37 20.33 4.39
C GLN A 364 9.67 21.40 5.45
N ARG A 365 9.25 21.19 6.71
CA ARG A 365 9.59 22.07 7.83
C ARG A 365 11.10 22.12 8.05
N ARG A 366 11.77 20.96 8.13
CA ARG A 366 13.23 20.88 8.28
C ARG A 366 13.98 21.56 7.14
N LEU A 367 13.57 21.33 5.88
CA LEU A 367 14.14 22.00 4.70
C LEU A 367 13.94 23.53 4.74
N LYS A 368 12.78 24.00 5.20
CA LYS A 368 12.50 25.44 5.33
C LYS A 368 13.35 26.07 6.45
N GLU A 369 13.48 25.38 7.59
CA GLU A 369 14.34 25.80 8.70
C GLU A 369 15.81 25.84 8.30
N GLU A 370 16.29 24.83 7.57
CA GLU A 370 17.66 24.76 7.03
C GLU A 370 17.91 25.91 6.04
N ARG A 371 16.97 26.17 5.11
CA ARG A 371 17.06 27.32 4.18
C ARG A 371 17.09 28.66 4.92
N GLN A 372 16.32 28.82 5.99
CA GLN A 372 16.34 30.03 6.83
C GLN A 372 17.62 30.15 7.66
N ARG A 373 18.22 29.04 8.11
CA ARG A 373 19.54 29.06 8.77
C ARG A 373 20.62 29.51 7.80
N LEU A 374 20.66 28.94 6.59
CA LEU A 374 21.62 29.33 5.55
C LEU A 374 21.46 30.79 5.14
N GLN A 375 20.23 31.30 4.98
CA GLN A 375 20.00 32.73 4.72
C GLN A 375 20.51 33.63 5.84
N ARG A 376 20.33 33.25 7.11
CA ARG A 376 20.85 34.02 8.25
C ARG A 376 22.38 34.01 8.28
N GLU A 377 23.02 32.87 8.03
CA GLU A 377 24.48 32.79 7.91
C GLU A 377 25.01 33.64 6.74
N GLU A 378 24.33 33.62 5.59
CA GLU A 378 24.71 34.42 4.43
C GLU A 378 24.56 35.92 4.70
N GLN A 379 23.47 36.34 5.35
CA GLN A 379 23.28 37.73 5.80
C GLN A 379 24.37 38.16 6.78
N GLN A 380 24.73 37.31 7.76
CA GLN A 380 25.83 37.59 8.68
C GLN A 380 27.19 37.66 7.96
N ARG A 381 27.41 36.84 6.94
CA ARG A 381 28.62 36.89 6.11
C ARG A 381 28.69 38.20 5.31
N ARG A 382 27.57 38.63 4.71
CA ARG A 382 27.47 39.92 4.01
C ARG A 382 27.69 41.10 4.94
N GLN A 383 27.14 41.06 6.17
CA GLN A 383 27.37 42.10 7.17
C GLN A 383 28.83 42.17 7.62
N ARG A 384 29.52 41.02 7.77
CA ARG A 384 30.95 40.99 8.10
C ARG A 384 31.82 41.54 6.96
N LEU A 385 31.51 41.18 5.71
CA LEU A 385 32.20 41.74 4.54
C LEU A 385 32.01 43.26 4.42
N HIS A 386 30.84 43.79 4.80
CA HIS A 386 30.58 45.23 4.81
C HIS A 386 31.29 45.99 5.95
N HIS A 387 31.82 45.30 6.96
CA HIS A 387 32.56 45.93 8.07
C HIS A 387 34.07 46.02 7.81
N ASP A 388 34.60 45.26 6.84
CA ASP A 388 36.01 45.23 6.46
C ASP A 388 36.24 45.83 5.07
N GLU A 389 35.71 47.03 4.80
CA GLU A 389 36.17 47.85 3.66
C GLU A 389 36.88 49.12 4.17
N PRO A 390 38.22 49.24 3.97
CA PRO A 390 38.99 50.37 4.48
C PRO A 390 38.75 51.62 3.62
N LYS A 391 38.45 52.72 4.32
CA LYS A 391 38.23 54.07 3.76
C LYS A 391 39.39 54.51 2.85
N PRO A 392 39.13 54.89 1.58
CA PRO A 392 40.15 55.47 0.71
C PRO A 392 40.35 56.96 1.07
N GLN A 393 41.56 57.31 1.48
CA GLN A 393 42.00 58.71 1.60
C GLN A 393 42.36 59.23 0.20
N VAL A 394 41.47 60.03 -0.38
CA VAL A 394 41.70 60.73 -1.66
C VAL A 394 42.29 62.10 -1.35
N ASN A 395 43.54 62.30 -1.75
CA ASN A 395 44.30 63.53 -1.63
C ASN A 395 44.14 64.34 -2.95
N PRO A 396 43.48 65.52 -2.95
CA PRO A 396 43.19 66.25 -4.18
C PRO A 396 44.08 67.50 -4.29
N GLN A 397 44.97 67.57 -5.29
CA GLN A 397 45.45 68.81 -5.89
C GLN A 397 46.46 68.54 -7.01
N VAL A 398 46.01 68.60 -8.27
CA VAL A 398 46.88 68.95 -9.41
C VAL A 398 46.05 69.84 -10.34
N LYS A 399 46.39 71.13 -10.37
CA LYS A 399 45.91 72.13 -11.36
C LYS A 399 46.96 72.26 -12.45
N PRO A 400 46.61 72.16 -13.76
CA PRO A 400 47.58 72.38 -14.83
C PRO A 400 47.80 73.87 -15.12
N GLN A 401 49.06 74.23 -15.25
CA GLN A 401 49.61 75.51 -15.71
C GLN A 401 49.98 75.40 -17.20
N VAL A 402 49.68 76.43 -18.00
CA VAL A 402 50.25 76.77 -19.32
C VAL A 402 49.97 78.28 -19.46
N ILE A 403 50.87 79.28 -19.39
CA ILE A 403 52.24 79.58 -19.91
C ILE A 403 52.30 79.70 -21.43
N ASP A 404 52.38 80.96 -21.92
CA ASP A 404 53.39 81.51 -22.86
C ASP A 404 52.90 82.89 -23.32
N GLU A 405 53.51 84.02 -22.94
CA GLU A 405 54.82 84.58 -23.36
C GLU A 405 54.96 84.90 -24.86
N LEU A 406 55.25 86.18 -25.13
CA LEU A 406 56.17 86.79 -26.12
C LEU A 406 55.54 88.07 -26.72
N ARG A 407 56.19 89.20 -27.00
CA ARG A 407 57.47 89.88 -26.68
C ARG A 407 57.84 90.70 -27.94
N GLN A 408 58.22 91.98 -27.76
CA GLN A 408 59.04 92.83 -28.68
C GLN A 408 58.34 93.27 -30.00
N ARG A 409 58.68 94.36 -30.72
CA ARG A 409 59.80 95.34 -30.78
C ARG A 409 59.32 96.50 -31.72
N SER A 410 59.53 97.78 -31.41
CA SER A 410 60.51 98.74 -32.00
C SER A 410 60.40 99.10 -33.49
N GLY A 411 60.53 100.41 -33.79
CA GLY A 411 60.89 101.00 -35.11
C GLY A 411 59.80 101.94 -35.64
N GLU A 412 59.87 103.25 -35.42
CA GLU A 412 60.62 104.27 -36.20
C GLU A 412 60.06 104.51 -37.62
N ASP A 413 59.48 105.71 -37.76
CA ASP A 413 59.76 106.71 -38.80
C ASP A 413 59.39 106.50 -40.29
N LEU A 414 58.76 107.59 -40.77
CA LEU A 414 58.77 108.20 -42.11
C LEU A 414 57.59 107.99 -43.08
N ASP A 415 57.22 109.16 -43.60
CA ASP A 415 56.43 109.53 -44.77
C ASP A 415 54.90 109.37 -44.79
N LYS A 416 54.29 110.45 -44.26
CA LYS A 416 52.96 110.97 -44.58
C LYS A 416 52.90 111.38 -46.05
N ASN A 417 52.23 110.56 -46.87
CA ASN A 417 51.33 111.00 -47.96
C ASN A 417 50.81 109.84 -48.85
N GLN A 418 50.94 108.59 -48.39
CA GLN A 418 50.17 107.43 -48.92
C GLN A 418 49.32 106.73 -47.84
N THR A 419 49.13 107.41 -46.71
CA THR A 419 48.53 106.89 -45.48
C THR A 419 47.02 106.69 -45.55
N ASP A 420 46.30 107.46 -46.38
CA ASP A 420 44.82 107.40 -46.39
C ASP A 420 44.26 106.17 -47.13
N GLU A 421 44.88 105.73 -48.23
CA GLU A 421 44.47 104.49 -48.92
C GLU A 421 44.91 103.23 -48.16
N HIS A 422 46.08 103.26 -47.51
CA HIS A 422 46.54 102.13 -46.71
C HIS A 422 45.74 102.00 -45.42
N GLU A 423 45.42 103.10 -44.73
CA GLU A 423 44.52 103.06 -43.56
C GLU A 423 43.11 102.61 -43.93
N GLN A 424 42.59 103.00 -45.10
CA GLN A 424 41.25 102.56 -45.53
C GLN A 424 41.25 101.06 -45.89
N LYS A 425 42.31 100.55 -46.53
CA LYS A 425 42.49 99.10 -46.73
C LYS A 425 42.66 98.35 -45.41
N LEU A 426 43.44 98.88 -44.47
CA LEU A 426 43.65 98.27 -43.16
C LEU A 426 42.35 98.25 -42.33
N ARG A 427 41.58 99.34 -42.35
CA ARG A 427 40.23 99.41 -41.73
C ARG A 427 39.27 98.42 -42.36
N ASN A 428 39.25 98.32 -43.70
CA ASN A 428 38.40 97.36 -44.39
C ASN A 428 38.81 95.90 -44.11
N GLU A 429 40.10 95.60 -44.03
CA GLU A 429 40.59 94.28 -43.62
C GLU A 429 40.28 93.97 -42.15
N GLN A 430 40.42 94.95 -41.25
CA GLN A 430 40.04 94.79 -39.85
C GLN A 430 38.53 94.57 -39.70
N GLU A 431 37.69 95.34 -40.39
CA GLU A 431 36.25 95.12 -40.42
C GLU A 431 35.89 93.76 -41.02
N LYS A 432 36.58 93.34 -42.10
CA LYS A 432 36.37 92.03 -42.71
C LYS A 432 36.73 90.89 -41.74
N LYS A 433 37.89 90.97 -41.09
CA LYS A 433 38.32 90.00 -40.05
C LYS A 433 37.35 89.98 -38.87
N LEU A 434 36.91 91.14 -38.40
CA LEU A 434 35.91 91.23 -37.33
C LEU A 434 34.58 90.60 -37.74
N ARG A 435 34.13 90.80 -38.99
CA ARG A 435 32.92 90.15 -39.52
C ARG A 435 33.10 88.64 -39.65
N GLU A 436 34.24 88.17 -40.14
CA GLU A 436 34.56 86.75 -40.25
C GLU A 436 34.62 86.09 -38.86
N GLU A 437 35.20 86.76 -37.87
CA GLU A 437 35.28 86.27 -36.49
C GLU A 437 33.90 86.26 -35.82
N GLN A 438 33.07 87.29 -36.03
CA GLN A 438 31.67 87.28 -35.58
C GLN A 438 30.82 86.23 -36.29
N GLN A 439 31.07 85.97 -37.58
CA GLN A 439 30.40 84.91 -38.33
C GLN A 439 30.79 83.54 -37.77
N LYS A 440 32.09 83.31 -37.58
CA LYS A 440 32.60 82.06 -37.00
C LYS A 440 32.08 81.81 -35.59
N GLN A 441 32.00 82.84 -34.74
CA GLN A 441 31.39 82.73 -33.42
C GLN A 441 29.90 82.40 -33.49
N ARG A 442 29.16 82.96 -34.45
CA ARG A 442 27.75 82.58 -34.69
C ARG A 442 27.63 81.13 -35.15
N ASP A 443 28.44 80.71 -36.12
CA ASP A 443 28.40 79.35 -36.66
C ASP A 443 28.80 78.32 -35.59
N GLU A 444 29.81 78.61 -34.76
CA GLU A 444 30.20 77.77 -33.61
C GLU A 444 29.10 77.70 -32.55
N GLN A 445 28.38 78.80 -32.30
CA GLN A 445 27.26 78.82 -31.36
C GLN A 445 26.07 78.02 -31.92
N GLU A 446 25.71 78.22 -33.19
CA GLU A 446 24.66 77.44 -33.86
C GLU A 446 24.97 75.94 -33.89
N GLN A 447 26.24 75.57 -34.09
CA GLN A 447 26.65 74.17 -34.05
C GLN A 447 26.50 73.57 -32.64
N LYS A 448 26.93 74.29 -31.59
CA LYS A 448 26.74 73.86 -30.20
C LYS A 448 25.26 73.72 -29.86
N ASP A 449 24.42 74.68 -30.25
CA ASP A 449 22.99 74.66 -30.00
C ASP A 449 22.32 73.47 -30.73
N ARG A 450 22.77 73.12 -31.94
CA ARG A 450 22.31 71.92 -32.66
C ARG A 450 22.75 70.61 -31.98
N GLU A 451 24.03 70.51 -31.59
CA GLU A 451 24.55 69.34 -30.88
C GLU A 451 23.85 69.13 -29.53
N GLU A 452 23.53 70.22 -28.82
CA GLU A 452 22.76 70.18 -27.57
C GLU A 452 21.30 69.75 -27.81
N GLN A 453 20.64 70.26 -28.86
CA GLN A 453 19.30 69.80 -29.24
C GLN A 453 19.27 68.31 -29.61
N ASP A 454 20.26 67.82 -30.36
CA ASP A 454 20.30 66.41 -30.76
C ASP A 454 20.59 65.50 -29.56
N ARG A 455 21.44 65.93 -28.62
CA ARG A 455 21.63 65.23 -27.34
C ARG A 455 20.35 65.17 -26.51
N LEU A 456 19.63 66.28 -26.37
CA LEU A 456 18.36 66.32 -25.63
C LEU A 456 17.31 65.42 -26.28
N LYS A 457 17.21 65.40 -27.61
CA LYS A 457 16.32 64.47 -28.33
C LYS A 457 16.68 63.01 -28.07
N GLN A 458 17.96 62.66 -28.09
CA GLN A 458 18.42 61.29 -27.79
C GLN A 458 18.10 60.88 -26.34
N GLU A 459 18.36 61.76 -25.37
CA GLU A 459 18.03 61.50 -23.96
C GLU A 459 16.52 61.34 -23.74
N GLU A 460 15.69 62.18 -24.40
CA GLU A 460 14.24 62.08 -24.34
C GLU A 460 13.69 60.81 -25.02
N GLU A 461 14.29 60.40 -26.14
CA GLU A 461 13.95 59.16 -26.82
C GLU A 461 14.34 57.92 -25.99
N GLN A 462 15.52 57.92 -25.35
CA GLN A 462 15.93 56.89 -24.40
C GLN A 462 15.03 56.83 -23.15
N ALA A 463 14.63 57.99 -22.62
CA ALA A 463 13.69 58.04 -21.49
C ALA A 463 12.32 57.47 -21.88
N ARG A 464 11.83 57.77 -23.09
CA ARG A 464 10.58 57.22 -23.63
C ARG A 464 10.64 55.71 -23.83
N THR A 465 11.73 55.17 -24.38
CA THR A 465 11.89 53.72 -24.58
C THR A 465 11.96 52.98 -23.25
N HIS A 466 12.77 53.46 -22.30
CA HIS A 466 12.87 52.87 -20.96
C HIS A 466 11.52 52.90 -20.21
N GLN A 467 10.75 53.99 -20.32
CA GLN A 467 9.43 54.07 -19.69
C GLN A 467 8.41 53.13 -20.33
N LYS A 468 8.49 52.91 -21.65
CA LYS A 468 7.66 51.95 -22.37
C LYS A 468 7.98 50.51 -21.95
N GLU A 469 9.27 50.15 -21.87
CA GLU A 469 9.70 48.84 -21.39
C GLU A 469 9.24 48.55 -19.96
N LEU A 470 9.35 49.53 -19.06
CA LEU A 470 8.85 49.41 -17.68
C LEU A 470 7.35 49.13 -17.61
N LYS A 471 6.54 49.84 -18.42
CA LYS A 471 5.09 49.60 -18.51
C LYS A 471 4.76 48.22 -19.08
N GLU A 472 5.43 47.82 -20.15
CA GLU A 472 5.25 46.49 -20.77
C GLU A 472 5.60 45.37 -19.77
N ASN A 473 6.68 45.53 -19.00
CA ASN A 473 7.08 44.56 -17.99
C ASN A 473 6.07 44.46 -16.84
N GLN A 474 5.53 45.60 -16.38
CA GLN A 474 4.47 45.64 -15.37
C GLN A 474 3.16 44.99 -15.87
N GLU A 475 2.76 45.29 -17.11
CA GLU A 475 1.58 44.67 -17.73
C GLU A 475 1.76 43.16 -17.88
N GLN A 476 2.94 42.70 -18.30
CA GLN A 476 3.25 41.28 -18.43
C GLN A 476 3.16 40.56 -17.09
N GLN A 477 3.70 41.14 -16.01
CA GLN A 477 3.57 40.58 -14.66
C GLN A 477 2.12 40.47 -14.20
N LEU A 478 1.29 41.48 -14.48
CA LEU A 478 -0.15 41.45 -14.15
C LEU A 478 -0.90 40.38 -14.96
N ARG A 479 -0.60 40.22 -16.25
CA ARG A 479 -1.19 39.17 -17.10
C ARG A 479 -0.81 37.78 -16.60
N GLU A 480 0.45 37.56 -16.22
CA GLU A 480 0.91 36.29 -15.65
C GLU A 480 0.24 35.97 -14.32
N LEU A 481 0.07 36.96 -13.43
CA LEU A 481 -0.59 36.78 -12.15
C LEU A 481 -2.08 36.42 -12.33
N LYS A 482 -2.78 37.10 -13.25
CA LYS A 482 -4.18 36.80 -13.58
C LYS A 482 -4.33 35.40 -14.21
N ALA A 483 -3.46 35.03 -15.16
CA ALA A 483 -3.44 33.71 -15.77
C ALA A 483 -3.16 32.60 -14.72
N LYS A 484 -2.31 32.88 -13.71
CA LYS A 484 -2.08 31.96 -12.60
C LYS A 484 -3.33 31.78 -11.73
N GLN A 485 -4.03 32.87 -11.38
CA GLN A 485 -5.27 32.80 -10.60
C GLN A 485 -6.39 32.05 -11.34
N GLU A 486 -6.53 32.26 -12.66
CA GLU A 486 -7.50 31.52 -13.48
C GLU A 486 -7.20 30.03 -13.52
N ARG A 487 -5.92 29.64 -13.67
CA ARG A 487 -5.50 28.21 -13.60
C ARG A 487 -5.80 27.60 -12.23
N GLU A 488 -5.49 28.29 -11.14
CA GLU A 488 -5.80 27.82 -9.78
C GLU A 488 -7.32 27.71 -9.51
N LYS A 489 -8.14 28.56 -10.14
CA LYS A 489 -9.61 28.43 -10.08
C LYS A 489 -10.09 27.21 -10.87
N GLN A 490 -9.63 27.04 -12.11
CA GLN A 490 -9.96 25.88 -12.95
C GLN A 490 -9.55 24.56 -12.28
N GLU A 491 -8.39 24.50 -11.63
CA GLU A 491 -7.94 23.30 -10.93
C GLU A 491 -8.84 22.98 -9.72
N ARG A 492 -9.30 23.99 -8.98
CA ARG A 492 -10.25 23.81 -7.87
C ARG A 492 -11.61 23.32 -8.36
N ASP A 493 -12.13 23.92 -9.44
CA ASP A 493 -13.42 23.54 -10.02
C ASP A 493 -13.37 22.10 -10.56
N TYR A 494 -12.27 21.73 -11.24
CA TYR A 494 -12.02 20.35 -11.68
C TYR A 494 -11.94 19.36 -10.52
N GLN A 495 -11.22 19.71 -9.43
CA GLN A 495 -11.15 18.87 -8.23
C GLN A 495 -12.51 18.77 -7.52
N GLN A 496 -13.36 19.78 -7.58
CA GLN A 496 -14.72 19.74 -7.04
C GLN A 496 -15.62 18.82 -7.86
N GLN A 497 -15.66 18.98 -9.19
CA GLN A 497 -16.43 18.11 -10.09
C GLN A 497 -16.01 16.64 -9.94
N LYS A 498 -14.70 16.38 -9.81
CA LYS A 498 -14.20 15.02 -9.57
C LYS A 498 -14.72 14.42 -8.26
N ARG A 499 -14.79 15.21 -7.19
CA ARG A 499 -15.34 14.77 -5.89
C ARG A 499 -16.84 14.53 -5.97
N GLU A 500 -17.58 15.39 -6.65
CA GLU A 500 -19.03 15.25 -6.86
C GLU A 500 -19.34 13.97 -7.66
N HIS A 501 -18.63 13.73 -8.76
CA HIS A 501 -18.75 12.50 -9.54
C HIS A 501 -18.39 11.24 -8.73
N GLU A 502 -17.35 11.31 -7.88
CA GLU A 502 -16.97 10.18 -7.00
C GLU A 502 -18.05 9.88 -5.94
N LEU A 503 -18.68 10.92 -5.38
CA LEU A 503 -19.81 10.79 -4.45
C LEU A 503 -21.06 10.22 -5.12
N GLU A 504 -21.36 10.64 -6.35
CA GLU A 504 -22.50 10.14 -7.11
C GLU A 504 -22.32 8.66 -7.47
N LEU A 505 -21.12 8.25 -7.90
CA LEU A 505 -20.79 6.85 -8.15
C LEU A 505 -20.90 5.99 -6.88
N LEU A 506 -20.49 6.51 -5.72
CA LEU A 506 -20.66 5.83 -4.43
C LEU A 506 -22.14 5.65 -4.07
N LYS A 507 -22.96 6.68 -4.31
CA LYS A 507 -24.41 6.62 -4.07
C LYS A 507 -25.11 5.58 -4.97
N GLN A 508 -24.73 5.50 -6.24
CA GLN A 508 -25.24 4.48 -7.16
C GLN A 508 -24.85 3.06 -6.71
N ARG A 509 -23.59 2.84 -6.33
CA ARG A 509 -23.13 1.54 -5.79
C ARG A 509 -23.87 1.14 -4.52
N GLN A 510 -24.18 2.09 -3.64
CA GLN A 510 -24.94 1.81 -2.43
C GLN A 510 -26.38 1.38 -2.77
N ALA A 511 -27.06 2.11 -3.67
CA ALA A 511 -28.40 1.74 -4.13
C ALA A 511 -28.45 0.38 -4.87
N GLU A 512 -27.40 0.01 -5.60
CA GLU A 512 -27.27 -1.32 -6.19
C GLU A 512 -27.06 -2.41 -5.14
N ALA A 513 -26.21 -2.15 -4.13
CA ALA A 513 -25.98 -3.09 -3.04
C ALA A 513 -27.24 -3.33 -2.20
N ASP A 514 -28.05 -2.29 -1.96
CA ASP A 514 -29.32 -2.40 -1.24
C ASP A 514 -30.35 -3.21 -2.05
N ARG A 515 -30.40 -3.02 -3.39
CA ARG A 515 -31.23 -3.84 -4.28
C ARG A 515 -30.81 -5.30 -4.31
N GLN A 516 -29.51 -5.58 -4.33
CA GLN A 516 -28.98 -6.95 -4.25
C GLN A 516 -29.31 -7.59 -2.90
N HIS A 517 -29.16 -6.86 -1.80
CA HIS A 517 -29.52 -7.35 -0.47
C HIS A 517 -31.00 -7.72 -0.37
N ALA A 518 -31.91 -6.89 -0.92
CA ALA A 518 -33.34 -7.22 -0.96
C ALA A 518 -33.64 -8.50 -1.77
N ALA A 519 -32.99 -8.67 -2.93
CA ALA A 519 -33.15 -9.86 -3.75
C ALA A 519 -32.59 -11.14 -3.08
N ASP A 520 -31.45 -11.02 -2.38
CA ASP A 520 -30.85 -12.13 -1.62
C ASP A 520 -31.76 -12.58 -0.46
N GLU A 521 -32.40 -11.63 0.24
CA GLU A 521 -33.36 -11.93 1.31
C GLU A 521 -34.62 -12.67 0.80
N GLU A 522 -35.16 -12.26 -0.35
CA GLU A 522 -36.28 -12.96 -1.00
C GLU A 522 -35.88 -14.38 -1.43
N ALA A 523 -34.67 -14.54 -1.98
CA ALA A 523 -34.14 -15.86 -2.35
C ALA A 523 -33.91 -16.78 -1.13
N GLU A 524 -33.45 -16.25 0.01
CA GLU A 524 -33.31 -17.02 1.24
C GLU A 524 -34.66 -17.49 1.80
N LYS A 525 -35.70 -16.65 1.77
CA LYS A 525 -37.05 -17.04 2.19
C LYS A 525 -37.58 -18.21 1.35
N LEU A 526 -37.45 -18.12 0.02
CA LEU A 526 -37.87 -19.19 -0.90
C LEU A 526 -37.09 -20.49 -0.65
N ARG A 527 -35.79 -20.38 -0.32
CA ARG A 527 -34.94 -21.54 0.01
C ARG A 527 -35.36 -22.22 1.30
N LEU A 528 -35.69 -21.45 2.34
CA LEU A 528 -36.16 -21.99 3.62
C LEU A 528 -37.50 -22.71 3.47
N GLU A 529 -38.43 -22.15 2.71
CA GLU A 529 -39.72 -22.79 2.41
C GLU A 529 -39.53 -24.13 1.70
N ARG A 530 -38.62 -24.20 0.72
CA ARG A 530 -38.30 -25.47 0.03
C ARG A 530 -37.72 -26.52 0.98
N ILE A 531 -36.82 -26.13 1.89
CA ILE A 531 -36.24 -27.04 2.88
C ILE A 531 -37.31 -27.56 3.84
N GLN A 532 -38.27 -26.74 4.25
CA GLN A 532 -39.38 -27.16 5.11
C GLN A 532 -40.28 -28.19 4.42
N LYS A 533 -40.73 -27.92 3.18
CA LYS A 533 -41.53 -28.86 2.39
C LYS A 533 -40.83 -30.21 2.19
N GLN A 534 -39.50 -30.20 1.98
CA GLN A 534 -38.74 -31.43 1.84
C GLN A 534 -38.69 -32.26 3.12
N ARG A 535 -38.52 -31.62 4.28
CA ARG A 535 -38.54 -32.31 5.59
C ARG A 535 -39.91 -32.91 5.89
N GLU A 536 -41.00 -32.24 5.50
CA GLU A 536 -42.36 -32.76 5.65
C GLU A 536 -42.58 -34.01 4.81
N LEU A 537 -42.13 -34.01 3.56
CA LEU A 537 -42.17 -35.21 2.69
C LEU A 537 -41.34 -36.37 3.26
N GLU A 538 -40.13 -36.11 3.75
CA GLU A 538 -39.28 -37.14 4.38
C GLU A 538 -39.93 -37.72 5.65
N ALA A 539 -40.60 -36.88 6.45
CA ALA A 539 -41.32 -37.31 7.64
C ALA A 539 -42.54 -38.19 7.30
N GLN A 540 -43.28 -37.86 6.23
CA GLN A 540 -44.39 -38.69 5.74
C GLN A 540 -43.91 -40.06 5.27
N GLN A 541 -42.87 -40.12 4.43
CA GLN A 541 -42.28 -41.37 3.97
C GLN A 541 -41.74 -42.24 5.12
N ARG A 542 -41.19 -41.61 6.17
CA ARG A 542 -40.74 -42.35 7.35
C ARG A 542 -41.89 -43.02 8.09
N ARG A 543 -43.03 -42.32 8.24
CA ARG A 543 -44.23 -42.88 8.88
C ARG A 543 -44.78 -44.07 8.09
N GLU A 544 -44.87 -43.94 6.76
CA GLU A 544 -45.31 -45.04 5.88
C GLU A 544 -44.40 -46.28 6.00
N ARG A 545 -43.07 -46.08 6.05
CA ARG A 545 -42.13 -47.20 6.25
C ARG A 545 -42.25 -47.86 7.62
N GLU A 546 -42.47 -47.08 8.68
CA GLU A 546 -42.66 -47.62 10.04
C GLU A 546 -43.96 -48.44 10.14
N GLU A 547 -45.05 -47.97 9.50
CA GLU A 547 -46.31 -48.73 9.41
C GLU A 547 -46.16 -50.01 8.58
N GLN A 548 -45.44 -49.99 7.47
CA GLN A 548 -45.16 -51.20 6.67
C GLN A 548 -44.40 -52.25 7.48
N ARG A 549 -43.36 -51.84 8.23
CA ARG A 549 -42.61 -52.77 9.08
C ARG A 549 -43.44 -53.35 10.22
N ARG A 550 -44.36 -52.55 10.77
CA ARG A 550 -45.28 -53.03 11.81
C ARG A 550 -46.20 -54.13 11.24
N LYS A 551 -46.80 -53.90 10.06
CA LYS A 551 -47.63 -54.90 9.38
C LYS A 551 -46.86 -56.20 9.10
N GLN A 552 -45.62 -56.09 8.60
CA GLN A 552 -44.78 -57.27 8.35
C GLN A 552 -44.49 -58.10 9.62
N ARG A 553 -44.26 -57.45 10.77
CA ARG A 553 -44.06 -58.17 12.04
C ARG A 553 -45.33 -58.89 12.49
N GLU A 554 -46.48 -58.23 12.40
CA GLU A 554 -47.77 -58.82 12.76
C GLU A 554 -48.10 -60.04 11.86
N GLU A 555 -47.84 -59.94 10.55
CA GLU A 555 -47.98 -61.06 9.59
C GLU A 555 -47.03 -62.23 9.91
N GLN A 556 -45.78 -61.93 10.28
CA GLN A 556 -44.79 -62.95 10.63
C GLN A 556 -45.19 -63.68 11.93
N GLU A 557 -45.62 -62.96 12.96
CA GLU A 557 -46.10 -63.57 14.22
C GLU A 557 -47.35 -64.43 13.99
N GLU A 558 -48.23 -64.04 13.06
CA GLU A 558 -49.39 -64.86 12.68
C GLU A 558 -48.98 -66.15 11.96
N GLN A 559 -48.02 -66.09 11.04
CA GLN A 559 -47.46 -67.28 10.40
C GLN A 559 -46.80 -68.23 11.41
N ASP A 560 -46.02 -67.70 12.34
CA ASP A 560 -45.36 -68.51 13.38
C ASP A 560 -46.36 -69.22 14.29
N ARG A 561 -47.46 -68.54 14.66
CA ARG A 561 -48.58 -69.15 15.39
C ARG A 561 -49.24 -70.28 14.61
N GLN A 562 -49.49 -70.10 13.30
CA GLN A 562 -50.06 -71.16 12.46
C GLN A 562 -49.12 -72.36 12.32
N ASN A 563 -47.83 -72.12 12.11
CA ASN A 563 -46.82 -73.17 12.02
C ASN A 563 -46.66 -73.94 13.34
N HIS A 564 -46.75 -73.24 14.48
CA HIS A 564 -46.76 -73.87 15.79
C HIS A 564 -48.00 -74.76 16.00
N ALA A 565 -49.20 -74.29 15.63
CA ALA A 565 -50.42 -75.09 15.71
C ALA A 565 -50.38 -76.35 14.82
N LYS A 566 -49.81 -76.24 13.60
CA LYS A 566 -49.61 -77.40 12.70
C LYS A 566 -48.68 -78.44 13.29
N ARG A 567 -47.55 -78.02 13.90
CA ARG A 567 -46.62 -78.94 14.59
C ARG A 567 -47.30 -79.71 15.72
N LEU A 568 -48.06 -79.02 16.57
CA LEU A 568 -48.81 -79.66 17.66
C LEU A 568 -49.89 -80.64 17.15
N ALA A 569 -50.54 -80.33 16.03
CA ALA A 569 -51.53 -81.24 15.43
C ALA A 569 -50.87 -82.50 14.84
N GLU A 570 -49.69 -82.35 14.21
CA GLU A 570 -48.91 -83.46 13.67
C GLU A 570 -48.39 -84.39 14.77
N GLU A 571 -47.88 -83.83 15.86
CA GLU A 571 -47.46 -84.61 17.04
C GLU A 571 -48.63 -85.42 17.63
N LYS A 572 -49.82 -84.82 17.77
CA LYS A 572 -51.03 -85.54 18.21
C LYS A 572 -51.40 -86.67 17.25
N ARG A 573 -51.38 -86.41 15.95
CA ARG A 573 -51.68 -87.43 14.93
C ARG A 573 -50.72 -88.62 15.02
N LEU A 574 -49.42 -88.35 15.19
CA LEU A 574 -48.42 -89.41 15.34
C LEU A 574 -48.62 -90.21 16.63
N HIS A 575 -49.03 -89.55 17.71
CA HIS A 575 -49.37 -90.20 18.97
C HIS A 575 -50.59 -91.12 18.83
N ASP A 576 -51.65 -90.68 18.16
CA ASP A 576 -52.86 -91.49 17.94
C ASP A 576 -52.57 -92.72 17.08
N LEU A 577 -51.76 -92.57 16.01
CA LEU A 577 -51.29 -93.68 15.17
C LEU A 577 -50.46 -94.70 15.96
N TYR A 578 -49.65 -94.23 16.92
CA TYR A 578 -48.89 -95.10 17.80
C TYR A 578 -49.80 -95.87 18.77
N ALA A 579 -50.78 -95.20 19.37
CA ALA A 579 -51.76 -95.83 20.24
C ALA A 579 -52.59 -96.91 19.52
N GLU A 580 -52.97 -96.70 18.26
CA GLU A 580 -53.61 -97.73 17.44
C GLU A 580 -52.68 -98.93 17.19
N ARG A 581 -51.39 -98.69 16.94
CA ARG A 581 -50.41 -99.76 16.71
C ARG A 581 -50.28 -100.68 17.93
N ILE A 582 -50.28 -100.13 19.15
CA ILE A 582 -50.28 -100.93 20.39
C ILE A 582 -51.55 -101.77 20.51
N ARG A 583 -52.73 -101.22 20.13
CA ARG A 583 -53.99 -101.96 20.18
C ARG A 583 -54.03 -103.16 19.24
N LEU A 584 -53.42 -103.03 18.05
CA LEU A 584 -53.39 -104.08 17.02
C LEU A 584 -52.33 -105.17 17.25
N ALA A 585 -51.41 -104.99 18.20
CA ALA A 585 -50.41 -106.00 18.51
C ALA A 585 -51.08 -107.24 19.14
N ASN A 586 -51.09 -108.37 18.41
CA ASN A 586 -51.77 -109.60 18.83
C ASN A 586 -50.88 -110.51 19.68
N THR A 587 -49.59 -110.21 19.80
CA THR A 587 -48.66 -110.98 20.64
C THR A 587 -48.12 -110.12 21.77
N GLU A 588 -48.08 -110.67 22.99
CA GLU A 588 -47.54 -110.00 24.18
C GLU A 588 -46.09 -109.54 23.96
N ARG A 589 -45.31 -110.29 23.17
CA ARG A 589 -43.94 -109.94 22.82
C ARG A 589 -43.84 -108.67 21.96
N GLU A 590 -44.74 -108.48 21.00
CA GLU A 590 -44.79 -107.25 20.19
C GLU A 590 -45.18 -106.05 21.04
N LYS A 591 -46.12 -106.21 21.98
CA LYS A 591 -46.45 -105.16 22.94
C LYS A 591 -45.25 -104.79 23.81
N GLN A 592 -44.56 -105.77 24.40
CA GLN A 592 -43.39 -105.52 25.23
C GLN A 592 -42.25 -104.83 24.45
N LEU A 593 -42.00 -105.22 23.20
CA LEU A 593 -40.99 -104.54 22.37
C LEU A 593 -41.41 -103.12 22.00
N ALA A 594 -42.68 -102.90 21.67
CA ALA A 594 -43.22 -101.57 21.37
C ALA A 594 -43.17 -100.64 22.60
N GLU A 595 -43.54 -101.15 23.78
CA GLU A 595 -43.46 -100.45 25.07
C GLU A 595 -42.00 -100.15 25.45
N ALA A 596 -41.08 -101.09 25.24
CA ALA A 596 -39.65 -100.86 25.50
C ALA A 596 -39.05 -99.79 24.57
N HIS A 597 -39.42 -99.79 23.29
CA HIS A 597 -39.00 -98.75 22.35
C HIS A 597 -39.58 -97.36 22.71
N GLU A 598 -40.82 -97.30 23.17
CA GLU A 598 -41.43 -96.06 23.64
C GLU A 598 -40.80 -95.56 24.93
N ALA A 599 -40.58 -96.45 25.90
CA ALA A 599 -39.88 -96.12 27.14
C ALA A 599 -38.51 -95.50 26.84
N LYS A 600 -37.76 -96.08 25.90
CA LYS A 600 -36.47 -95.52 25.45
C LYS A 600 -36.63 -94.16 24.76
N ARG A 601 -37.64 -93.98 23.90
CA ARG A 601 -37.92 -92.68 23.27
C ARG A 601 -38.27 -91.61 24.31
N LEU A 602 -39.05 -91.97 25.33
CA LEU A 602 -39.41 -91.07 26.43
C LEU A 602 -38.19 -90.74 27.29
N GLU A 603 -37.28 -91.70 27.53
CA GLU A 603 -36.00 -91.43 28.19
C GLU A 603 -35.12 -90.48 27.37
N GLU A 604 -34.99 -90.70 26.06
CA GLU A 604 -34.25 -89.81 25.16
C GLU A 604 -34.85 -88.40 25.11
N LEU A 605 -36.18 -88.28 25.05
CA LEU A 605 -36.88 -87.00 25.11
C LEU A 605 -36.69 -86.31 26.47
N LYS A 606 -36.77 -87.04 27.58
CA LYS A 606 -36.50 -86.50 28.92
C LYS A 606 -35.05 -86.03 29.04
N LEU A 607 -34.09 -86.78 28.48
CA LEU A 607 -32.68 -86.41 28.46
C LEU A 607 -32.46 -85.16 27.60
N GLN A 608 -33.06 -85.09 26.41
CA GLN A 608 -33.00 -83.90 25.55
C GLN A 608 -33.65 -82.68 26.21
N GLU A 609 -34.80 -82.85 26.86
CA GLU A 609 -35.48 -81.77 27.58
C GLU A 609 -34.63 -81.27 28.77
N GLN A 610 -33.97 -82.17 29.49
CA GLN A 610 -33.04 -81.81 30.56
C GLN A 610 -31.83 -81.04 30.03
N LEU A 611 -31.19 -81.52 28.95
CA LEU A 611 -30.07 -80.82 28.31
C LEU A 611 -30.49 -79.44 27.82
N LYS A 612 -31.66 -79.34 27.18
CA LYS A 612 -32.20 -78.07 26.70
C LYS A 612 -32.52 -77.11 27.84
N LYS A 613 -33.11 -77.58 28.95
CA LYS A 613 -33.32 -76.76 30.16
C LYS A 613 -32.00 -76.24 30.72
N GLN A 614 -30.97 -77.08 30.78
CA GLN A 614 -29.63 -76.65 31.22
C GLN A 614 -29.01 -75.62 30.27
N GLU A 615 -29.18 -75.79 28.95
CA GLU A 615 -28.72 -74.83 27.97
C GLU A 615 -29.49 -73.50 28.06
N ASP A 616 -30.81 -73.54 28.22
CA ASP A 616 -31.67 -72.37 28.37
C ASP A 616 -31.36 -71.62 29.67
N GLU A 617 -31.21 -72.33 30.80
CA GLU A 617 -30.80 -71.75 32.09
C GLU A 617 -29.40 -71.11 32.01
N ARG A 618 -28.45 -71.77 31.34
CA ARG A 618 -27.11 -71.23 31.11
C ARG A 618 -27.15 -70.00 30.19
N GLN A 619 -27.94 -70.03 29.12
CA GLN A 619 -28.13 -68.87 28.25
C GLN A 619 -28.81 -67.71 28.98
N GLU A 620 -29.78 -68.00 29.84
CA GLU A 620 -30.46 -66.99 30.65
C GLU A 620 -29.52 -66.39 31.70
N GLN A 621 -28.65 -67.20 32.34
CA GLN A 621 -27.61 -66.70 33.24
C GLN A 621 -26.61 -65.80 32.51
N ILE A 622 -26.08 -66.24 31.37
CA ILE A 622 -25.17 -65.43 30.54
C ILE A 622 -25.86 -64.11 30.15
N ARG A 623 -27.14 -64.18 29.77
CA ARG A 623 -27.91 -63.00 29.41
C ARG A 623 -28.12 -62.05 30.60
N ARG A 624 -28.43 -62.56 31.79
CA ARG A 624 -28.59 -61.75 33.00
C ARG A 624 -27.27 -61.10 33.42
N GLU A 625 -26.16 -61.85 33.39
CA GLU A 625 -24.82 -61.32 33.64
C GLU A 625 -24.47 -60.21 32.65
N GLN A 626 -24.73 -60.42 31.36
CA GLN A 626 -24.54 -59.39 30.33
C GLN A 626 -25.42 -58.16 30.59
N GLU A 627 -26.70 -58.33 30.92
CA GLU A 627 -27.61 -57.23 31.24
C GLU A 627 -27.17 -56.46 32.51
N GLU A 628 -26.62 -57.13 33.52
CA GLU A 628 -26.08 -56.50 34.73
C GLU A 628 -24.77 -55.76 34.46
N GLU A 629 -23.86 -56.34 33.69
CA GLU A 629 -22.62 -55.68 33.24
C GLU A 629 -22.93 -54.45 32.40
N GLU A 630 -23.88 -54.55 31.47
CA GLU A 630 -24.34 -53.43 30.67
C GLU A 630 -24.91 -52.30 31.53
N LYS A 631 -25.75 -52.62 32.52
CA LYS A 631 -26.29 -51.64 33.48
C LYS A 631 -25.19 -50.98 34.32
N ARG A 632 -24.17 -51.73 34.74
CA ARG A 632 -23.02 -51.17 35.47
C ARG A 632 -22.23 -50.19 34.61
N LEU A 633 -21.92 -50.57 33.36
CA LEU A 633 -21.21 -49.71 32.41
C LEU A 633 -22.05 -48.49 31.99
N GLU A 634 -23.37 -48.61 31.92
CA GLU A 634 -24.26 -47.47 31.68
C GLU A 634 -24.27 -46.50 32.86
N LEU A 635 -24.35 -47.00 34.09
CA LEU A 635 -24.28 -46.17 35.30
C LEU A 635 -22.94 -45.43 35.39
N GLU A 636 -21.81 -46.11 35.15
CA GLU A 636 -20.48 -45.48 35.14
C GLU A 636 -20.39 -44.36 34.08
N ARG A 637 -20.88 -44.61 32.86
CA ARG A 637 -20.96 -43.60 31.79
C ARG A 637 -21.81 -42.38 32.18
N LEU A 638 -22.93 -42.59 32.87
CA LEU A 638 -23.78 -41.52 33.38
C LEU A 638 -23.07 -40.69 34.46
N GLU A 639 -22.36 -41.34 35.39
CA GLU A 639 -21.61 -40.63 36.43
C GLU A 639 -20.45 -39.81 35.84
N GLU A 640 -19.74 -40.36 34.86
CA GLU A 640 -18.67 -39.65 34.13
C GLU A 640 -19.22 -38.43 33.37
N ALA A 641 -20.36 -38.60 32.69
CA ALA A 641 -21.03 -37.51 31.97
C ALA A 641 -21.43 -36.37 32.93
N ARG A 642 -22.06 -36.69 34.07
CA ARG A 642 -22.43 -35.71 35.10
C ARG A 642 -21.21 -34.97 35.67
N ARG A 643 -20.13 -35.68 35.99
CA ARG A 643 -18.87 -35.07 36.46
C ARG A 643 -18.23 -34.18 35.38
N PHE A 644 -18.35 -34.54 34.11
CA PHE A 644 -17.85 -33.75 33.00
C PHE A 644 -18.68 -32.46 32.82
N GLU A 645 -20.00 -32.55 32.86
CA GLU A 645 -20.91 -31.42 32.75
C GLU A 645 -20.70 -30.39 33.88
N GLU A 646 -20.57 -30.85 35.12
CA GLU A 646 -20.33 -29.97 36.27
C GLU A 646 -19.00 -29.20 36.13
N LYS A 647 -17.94 -29.88 35.68
CA LYS A 647 -16.63 -29.26 35.38
C LYS A 647 -16.75 -28.22 34.26
N GLU A 648 -17.56 -28.49 33.25
CA GLU A 648 -17.78 -27.59 32.12
C GLU A 648 -18.61 -26.36 32.50
N LEU A 649 -19.65 -26.53 33.33
CA LEU A 649 -20.43 -25.41 33.86
C LEU A 649 -19.58 -24.48 34.73
N LYS A 650 -18.76 -25.04 35.63
CA LYS A 650 -17.84 -24.25 36.45
C LYS A 650 -16.84 -23.47 35.59
N ARG A 651 -16.25 -24.12 34.58
CA ARG A 651 -15.34 -23.47 33.61
C ARG A 651 -16.03 -22.34 32.85
N LEU A 652 -17.27 -22.54 32.41
CA LEU A 652 -18.06 -21.53 31.69
C LEU A 652 -18.38 -20.31 32.57
N HIS A 653 -18.74 -20.54 33.84
CA HIS A 653 -19.01 -19.47 34.80
C HIS A 653 -17.77 -18.61 35.05
N GLU A 654 -16.60 -19.25 35.28
CA GLU A 654 -15.31 -18.55 35.43
C GLU A 654 -14.91 -17.77 34.16
N GLU A 655 -15.16 -18.32 32.96
CA GLU A 655 -14.86 -17.63 31.70
C GLU A 655 -15.77 -16.41 31.50
N ASN A 656 -17.04 -16.49 31.88
CA ASN A 656 -17.99 -15.38 31.78
C ASN A 656 -17.65 -14.24 32.76
N GLN A 657 -17.35 -14.56 34.02
CA GLN A 657 -16.90 -13.56 35.00
C GLN A 657 -15.65 -12.80 34.49
N ARG A 658 -14.64 -13.52 33.97
CA ARG A 658 -13.44 -12.90 33.39
C ARG A 658 -13.74 -12.00 32.19
N ARG A 659 -14.77 -12.31 31.40
CA ARG A 659 -15.17 -11.48 30.25
C ARG A 659 -15.85 -10.20 30.71
N GLU A 660 -16.68 -10.27 31.76
CA GLU A 660 -17.34 -9.11 32.35
C GLU A 660 -16.32 -8.17 33.01
N GLU A 661 -15.38 -8.69 33.79
CA GLU A 661 -14.29 -7.91 34.38
C GLU A 661 -13.45 -7.19 33.31
N GLN A 662 -13.10 -7.89 32.23
CA GLN A 662 -12.36 -7.27 31.11
C GLN A 662 -13.16 -6.19 30.39
N LYS A 663 -14.48 -6.36 30.26
CA LYS A 663 -15.35 -5.37 29.63
C LYS A 663 -15.42 -4.11 30.50
N LEU A 664 -15.65 -4.27 31.81
CA LEU A 664 -15.67 -3.18 32.77
C LEU A 664 -14.33 -2.43 32.84
N GLN A 665 -13.20 -3.14 32.80
CA GLN A 665 -11.88 -2.53 32.77
C GLN A 665 -11.66 -1.68 31.51
N ARG A 666 -12.08 -2.17 30.34
CA ARG A 666 -11.95 -1.42 29.09
C ARG A 666 -12.84 -0.18 29.07
N GLU A 667 -14.07 -0.29 29.58
CA GLU A 667 -14.98 0.85 29.68
C GLU A 667 -14.40 1.94 30.60
N ARG A 668 -13.78 1.56 31.73
CA ARG A 668 -13.05 2.50 32.60
C ARG A 668 -11.84 3.15 31.90
N GLU A 669 -11.04 2.38 31.15
CA GLU A 669 -9.91 2.94 30.39
C GLU A 669 -10.36 3.92 29.30
N ILE A 670 -11.46 3.62 28.61
CA ILE A 670 -12.04 4.49 27.58
C ILE A 670 -12.54 5.79 28.22
N ALA A 671 -13.31 5.70 29.31
CA ALA A 671 -13.82 6.88 30.02
C ALA A 671 -12.69 7.79 30.52
N LEU A 672 -11.59 7.22 31.04
CA LEU A 672 -10.41 7.99 31.45
C LEU A 672 -9.73 8.70 30.27
N ARG A 673 -9.67 8.07 29.09
CA ARG A 673 -9.09 8.69 27.89
C ARG A 673 -9.97 9.81 27.35
N GLU A 674 -11.28 9.59 27.27
CA GLU A 674 -12.22 10.62 26.83
C GLU A 674 -12.20 11.84 27.77
N ALA A 675 -12.09 11.62 29.08
CA ALA A 675 -11.92 12.70 30.05
C ALA A 675 -10.60 13.47 29.86
N ALA A 676 -9.50 12.77 29.53
CA ALA A 676 -8.21 13.40 29.24
C ALA A 676 -8.22 14.17 27.91
N GLU A 677 -8.85 13.63 26.86
CA GLU A 677 -9.00 14.31 25.57
C GLU A 677 -9.85 15.58 25.70
N LYS A 678 -10.92 15.57 26.51
CA LYS A 678 -11.70 16.77 26.80
C LYS A 678 -10.89 17.86 27.51
N LYS A 679 -10.13 17.50 28.54
CA LYS A 679 -9.22 18.45 29.23
C LYS A 679 -8.18 19.05 28.29
N LEU A 680 -7.58 18.21 27.43
CA LEU A 680 -6.60 18.68 26.46
C LEU A 680 -7.23 19.62 25.42
N ALA A 681 -8.46 19.33 24.97
CA ALA A 681 -9.18 20.19 24.05
C ALA A 681 -9.54 21.55 24.68
N GLU A 682 -9.93 21.56 25.96
CA GLU A 682 -10.17 22.79 26.72
C GLU A 682 -8.88 23.61 26.88
N GLU A 683 -7.75 22.97 27.20
CA GLU A 683 -6.43 23.61 27.25
C GLU A 683 -5.99 24.17 25.89
N GLU A 684 -6.16 23.41 24.81
CA GLU A 684 -5.86 23.87 23.44
C GLU A 684 -6.73 25.07 23.03
N GLU A 685 -8.01 25.09 23.42
CA GLU A 685 -8.89 26.23 23.14
C GLU A 685 -8.46 27.48 23.91
N MET A 686 -8.08 27.33 25.19
CA MET A 686 -7.54 28.43 26.00
C MET A 686 -6.26 29.00 25.40
N LEU A 687 -5.32 28.14 25.00
CA LEU A 687 -4.07 28.58 24.35
C LEU A 687 -4.33 29.24 23.00
N ARG A 688 -5.32 28.77 22.22
CA ARG A 688 -5.70 29.42 20.95
C ARG A 688 -6.23 30.84 21.17
N LYS A 689 -7.03 31.06 22.23
CA LYS A 689 -7.52 32.40 22.59
C LYS A 689 -6.36 33.32 23.00
N GLU A 690 -5.45 32.82 23.83
CA GLU A 690 -4.26 33.56 24.26
C GLU A 690 -3.36 33.95 23.09
N VAL A 691 -3.06 33.00 22.19
CA VAL A 691 -2.26 33.27 20.98
C VAL A 691 -2.95 34.28 20.06
N ALA A 692 -4.27 34.17 19.86
CA ALA A 692 -5.01 35.12 19.04
C ALA A 692 -5.03 36.54 19.63
N GLU A 693 -5.06 36.68 20.96
CA GLU A 693 -4.93 37.96 21.64
C GLU A 693 -3.52 38.55 21.51
N GLU A 694 -2.48 37.72 21.64
CA GLU A 694 -1.09 38.16 21.43
C GLU A 694 -0.84 38.56 19.98
N GLU A 695 -1.35 37.82 19.00
CA GLU A 695 -1.28 38.21 17.58
C GLU A 695 -1.97 39.55 17.33
N ARG A 696 -3.12 39.80 17.96
CA ARG A 696 -3.82 41.10 17.88
C ARG A 696 -2.98 42.23 18.50
N LYS A 697 -2.37 42.01 19.66
CA LYS A 697 -1.48 43.00 20.32
C LYS A 697 -0.25 43.30 19.48
N VAL A 698 0.40 42.28 18.91
CA VAL A 698 1.56 42.46 18.03
C VAL A 698 1.17 43.23 16.78
N LYS A 699 0.02 42.90 16.17
CA LYS A 699 -0.47 43.62 15.00
C LYS A 699 -0.75 45.09 15.30
N GLN A 700 -1.39 45.39 16.43
CA GLN A 700 -1.65 46.77 16.87
C GLN A 700 -0.34 47.55 17.09
N ARG A 701 0.64 46.96 17.79
CA ARG A 701 1.96 47.58 17.97
C ARG A 701 2.64 47.90 16.64
N LEU A 702 2.57 46.98 15.68
CA LEU A 702 3.19 47.16 14.37
C LEU A 702 2.47 48.22 13.54
N GLU A 703 1.14 48.28 13.61
CA GLU A 703 0.34 49.36 13.01
C GLU A 703 0.66 50.74 13.64
N ASP A 704 0.81 50.81 14.96
CA ASP A 704 1.19 52.03 15.69
C ASP A 704 2.62 52.47 15.35
N GLU A 705 3.58 51.54 15.29
CA GLU A 705 4.96 51.80 14.85
C GLU A 705 5.00 52.32 13.41
N MET A 706 4.23 51.73 12.49
CA MET A 706 4.15 52.22 11.11
C MET A 706 3.53 53.63 11.05
N ARG A 707 2.49 53.89 11.85
CA ARG A 707 1.86 55.23 11.91
C ARG A 707 2.83 56.28 12.44
N GLN A 708 3.53 55.98 13.53
CA GLN A 708 4.56 56.87 14.09
C GLN A 708 5.71 57.10 13.09
N ALA A 709 6.13 56.06 12.35
CA ALA A 709 7.15 56.20 11.33
C ALA A 709 6.70 57.07 10.14
N GLU A 710 5.43 56.94 9.71
CA GLU A 710 4.86 57.78 8.65
C GLU A 710 4.72 59.25 9.11
N GLU A 711 4.25 59.48 10.34
CA GLU A 711 4.17 60.81 10.94
C GLU A 711 5.56 61.45 11.10
N ALA A 712 6.55 60.69 11.57
CA ALA A 712 7.94 61.15 11.65
C ALA A 712 8.53 61.47 10.28
N ARG A 713 8.20 60.70 9.23
CA ARG A 713 8.62 61.00 7.85
C ARG A 713 7.99 62.29 7.35
N LYS A 714 6.67 62.47 7.55
CA LYS A 714 5.96 63.71 7.17
C LYS A 714 6.48 64.92 7.93
N ALA A 715 6.80 64.79 9.21
CA ALA A 715 7.38 65.85 10.02
C ALA A 715 8.76 66.27 9.48
N LYS A 716 9.63 65.30 9.13
CA LYS A 716 10.93 65.59 8.49
C LYS A 716 10.79 66.26 7.13
N GLU A 717 9.89 65.77 6.28
CA GLU A 717 9.62 66.38 4.96
C GLU A 717 9.06 67.80 5.09
N ALA A 718 8.30 68.09 6.15
CA ALA A 718 7.78 69.43 6.45
C ALA A 718 8.88 70.36 6.99
N GLU A 719 9.75 69.85 7.87
CA GLU A 719 10.91 70.59 8.39
C GLU A 719 11.91 70.93 7.28
N GLU A 720 12.18 69.98 6.38
CA GLU A 720 13.05 70.18 5.21
C GLU A 720 12.48 71.23 4.26
N ARG A 721 11.18 71.15 3.92
CA ARG A 721 10.50 72.19 3.13
C ARG A 721 10.54 73.56 3.81
N ALA A 722 10.28 73.62 5.12
CA ALA A 722 10.35 74.87 5.86
C ALA A 722 11.78 75.45 5.88
N ALA A 723 12.80 74.60 5.96
CA ALA A 723 14.20 75.01 5.89
C ALA A 723 14.59 75.50 4.49
N GLU A 724 14.11 74.85 3.43
CA GLU A 724 14.30 75.32 2.05
C GLU A 724 13.60 76.66 1.79
N GLU A 725 12.34 76.81 2.25
CA GLU A 725 11.60 78.06 2.16
C GLU A 725 12.28 79.19 2.96
N ALA A 726 12.79 78.89 4.15
CA ALA A 726 13.56 79.85 4.95
C ALA A 726 14.85 80.29 4.25
N LYS A 727 15.60 79.36 3.64
CA LYS A 727 16.79 79.67 2.83
C LYS A 727 16.44 80.50 1.61
N ALA A 728 15.38 80.16 0.88
CA ALA A 728 14.90 80.92 -0.28
C ALA A 728 14.48 82.34 0.13
N ALA A 729 13.79 82.49 1.26
CA ALA A 729 13.41 83.78 1.82
C ALA A 729 14.64 84.60 2.25
N GLU A 730 15.65 83.98 2.85
CA GLU A 730 16.92 84.66 3.19
C GLU A 730 17.67 85.11 1.94
N GLN A 731 17.78 84.24 0.92
CA GLN A 731 18.40 84.60 -0.35
C GLN A 731 17.68 85.77 -1.01
N LYS A 732 16.35 85.74 -1.05
CA LYS A 732 15.54 86.85 -1.58
C LYS A 732 15.80 88.15 -0.81
N ARG A 733 15.85 88.11 0.53
CA ARG A 733 16.19 89.27 1.36
C ARG A 733 17.61 89.79 1.07
N ARG A 734 18.59 88.91 0.87
CA ARG A 734 19.96 89.29 0.50
C ARG A 734 20.02 89.96 -0.86
N VAL A 735 19.33 89.43 -1.86
CA VAL A 735 19.24 90.01 -3.21
C VAL A 735 18.55 91.38 -3.15
N GLU A 736 17.45 91.50 -2.42
CA GLU A 736 16.75 92.79 -2.24
C GLU A 736 17.61 93.82 -1.50
N ALA A 737 18.35 93.42 -0.46
CA ALA A 737 19.27 94.30 0.25
C ALA A 737 20.46 94.73 -0.63
N ALA A 738 21.02 93.81 -1.43
CA ALA A 738 22.07 94.13 -2.39
C ALA A 738 21.57 95.09 -3.48
N LYS A 739 20.34 94.89 -3.98
CA LYS A 739 19.71 95.79 -4.94
C LYS A 739 19.52 97.19 -4.37
N LYS A 740 19.04 97.32 -3.12
CA LYS A 740 18.93 98.62 -2.44
C LYS A 740 20.27 99.33 -2.30
N LYS A 741 21.33 98.62 -1.91
CA LYS A 741 22.68 99.19 -1.84
C LYS A 741 23.19 99.65 -3.20
N ALA A 742 22.99 98.85 -4.25
CA ALA A 742 23.36 99.23 -5.61
C ALA A 742 22.58 100.48 -6.09
N ASP A 743 21.28 100.54 -5.82
CA ASP A 743 20.44 101.69 -6.15
C ASP A 743 20.88 102.96 -5.37
N GLU A 744 21.26 102.80 -4.09
CA GLU A 744 21.83 103.88 -3.25
C GLU A 744 23.18 104.37 -3.78
N GLU A 745 24.09 103.48 -4.18
CA GLU A 745 25.37 103.84 -4.80
C GLU A 745 25.16 104.59 -6.13
N VAL A 746 24.24 104.11 -6.97
CA VAL A 746 23.89 104.79 -8.22
C VAL A 746 23.32 106.18 -7.92
N LYS A 747 22.45 106.31 -6.92
CA LYS A 747 21.89 107.59 -6.50
C LYS A 747 22.95 108.54 -5.94
N ALA A 748 23.88 108.06 -5.13
CA ALA A 748 24.99 108.83 -4.58
C ALA A 748 25.92 109.33 -5.68
N LYS A 749 26.33 108.46 -6.62
CA LYS A 749 27.10 108.85 -7.82
C LYS A 749 26.37 109.87 -8.68
N LEU A 750 25.04 109.78 -8.75
CA LEU A 750 24.22 110.72 -9.51
C LEU A 750 24.09 112.08 -8.80
N GLU A 751 24.03 112.11 -7.47
CA GLU A 751 24.09 113.33 -6.67
C GLU A 751 25.48 113.99 -6.70
N GLU A 752 26.56 113.22 -6.63
CA GLU A 752 27.93 113.70 -6.81
C GLU A 752 28.10 114.36 -8.18
N LYS A 753 27.68 113.68 -9.25
CA LYS A 753 27.65 114.25 -10.60
C LYS A 753 26.79 115.51 -10.68
N ARG A 754 25.68 115.60 -9.93
CA ARG A 754 24.87 116.83 -9.85
C ARG A 754 25.62 117.95 -9.14
N ARG A 755 26.34 117.65 -8.04
CA ARG A 755 27.16 118.64 -7.32
C ARG A 755 28.26 119.18 -8.22
N GLU A 756 29.11 118.31 -8.78
CA GLU A 756 30.16 118.70 -9.73
C GLU A 756 29.62 119.51 -10.91
N TYR A 757 28.41 119.17 -11.37
CA TYR A 757 27.74 119.90 -12.44
C TYR A 757 27.32 121.30 -12.02
N VAL A 758 26.76 121.47 -10.83
CA VAL A 758 26.40 122.79 -10.28
C VAL A 758 27.67 123.65 -10.12
N THR A 759 28.75 123.09 -9.56
CA THR A 759 30.03 123.81 -9.39
C THR A 759 30.60 124.26 -10.73
N ARG A 760 30.54 123.38 -11.74
CA ARG A 760 31.02 123.69 -13.09
C ARG A 760 30.20 124.78 -13.76
N ILE A 761 28.87 124.78 -13.58
CA ILE A 761 27.99 125.83 -14.10
C ILE A 761 28.26 127.17 -13.42
N SER A 762 28.41 127.19 -12.09
CA SER A 762 28.66 128.45 -11.36
C SER A 762 29.99 129.11 -11.73
N ALA A 763 30.94 128.35 -12.29
CA ALA A 763 32.22 128.87 -12.78
C ALA A 763 32.12 129.57 -14.16
N LEU A 764 31.01 129.41 -14.89
CA LEU A 764 30.81 130.09 -16.18
C LEU A 764 30.23 131.51 -15.98
N SER A 765 30.60 132.42 -16.89
CA SER A 765 29.99 133.75 -17.04
C SER A 765 28.46 133.66 -17.21
N PRO A 766 27.66 134.63 -16.71
CA PRO A 766 26.19 134.60 -16.79
C PRO A 766 25.63 134.39 -18.21
N GLU A 767 26.32 134.87 -19.25
CA GLU A 767 25.91 134.67 -20.64
C GLU A 767 26.13 133.22 -21.11
N ASP A 768 27.26 132.62 -20.74
CA ASP A 768 27.58 131.25 -21.09
C ASP A 768 26.71 130.25 -20.33
N GLN A 769 26.31 130.57 -19.09
CA GLN A 769 25.31 129.80 -18.35
C GLN A 769 23.98 129.71 -19.12
N LYS A 770 23.48 130.83 -19.67
CA LYS A 770 22.24 130.84 -20.48
C LYS A 770 22.39 130.00 -21.75
N LYS A 771 23.47 130.21 -22.53
CA LYS A 771 23.74 129.43 -23.75
C LYS A 771 23.85 127.93 -23.47
N PHE A 772 24.53 127.55 -22.38
CA PHE A 772 24.69 126.16 -22.00
C PHE A 772 23.36 125.50 -21.59
N ILE A 773 22.53 126.19 -20.81
CA ILE A 773 21.18 125.72 -20.43
C ILE A 773 20.31 125.52 -21.68
N GLU A 774 20.35 126.45 -22.63
CA GLU A 774 19.58 126.36 -23.88
C GLU A 774 20.06 125.20 -24.77
N MET A 775 21.37 125.08 -24.98
CA MET A 775 21.97 123.98 -25.75
C MET A 775 21.61 122.61 -25.14
N ARG A 776 21.60 122.51 -23.80
CA ARG A 776 21.20 121.30 -23.10
C ARG A 776 19.72 120.99 -23.25
N LYS A 777 18.83 121.99 -23.14
CA LYS A 777 17.39 121.80 -23.42
C LYS A 777 17.18 121.23 -24.81
N ARG A 778 17.89 121.77 -25.81
CA ARG A 778 17.85 121.29 -27.20
C ARG A 778 18.38 119.86 -27.34
N ARG A 779 19.53 119.53 -26.72
CA ARG A 779 20.07 118.15 -26.70
C ARG A 779 19.12 117.16 -26.01
N LYS A 780 18.50 117.56 -24.90
CA LYS A 780 17.53 116.73 -24.17
C LYS A 780 16.31 116.44 -25.03
N GLN A 781 15.73 117.46 -25.67
CA GLN A 781 14.61 117.28 -26.59
C GLN A 781 14.96 116.38 -27.78
N LEU A 782 16.17 116.53 -28.36
CA LEU A 782 16.67 115.64 -29.42
C LEU A 782 16.84 114.19 -28.94
N LYS A 783 17.33 113.98 -27.72
CA LYS A 783 17.49 112.65 -27.14
C LYS A 783 16.14 112.00 -26.82
N GLU A 784 15.23 112.73 -26.17
CA GLU A 784 13.86 112.27 -25.89
C GLU A 784 13.10 111.96 -27.19
N LYS A 785 13.30 112.75 -28.25
CA LYS A 785 12.75 112.46 -29.58
C LYS A 785 13.32 111.16 -30.15
N LYS A 786 14.65 110.96 -30.11
CA LYS A 786 15.30 109.72 -30.55
C LYS A 786 14.84 108.49 -29.74
N GLU A 787 14.70 108.61 -28.43
CA GLU A 787 14.20 107.52 -27.57
C GLU A 787 12.74 107.20 -27.86
N ARG A 788 11.89 108.22 -28.10
CA ARG A 788 10.51 108.01 -28.57
C ARG A 788 10.48 107.30 -29.93
N ASP A 789 11.32 107.73 -30.87
CA ASP A 789 11.40 107.11 -32.20
C ASP A 789 11.92 105.66 -32.11
N GLN A 790 12.85 105.35 -31.20
CA GLN A 790 13.33 103.99 -30.94
C GLN A 790 12.26 103.12 -30.28
N ARG A 791 11.61 103.60 -29.22
CA ARG A 791 10.50 102.88 -28.58
C ARG A 791 9.34 102.67 -29.56
N ALA A 792 9.05 103.63 -30.42
CA ALA A 792 8.04 103.47 -31.46
C ALA A 792 8.44 102.39 -32.49
N LYS A 793 9.73 102.28 -32.83
CA LYS A 793 10.25 101.19 -33.69
C LYS A 793 10.21 99.83 -32.99
N GLU A 794 10.58 99.76 -31.71
CA GLU A 794 10.54 98.54 -30.91
C GLU A 794 9.10 98.05 -30.72
N LEU A 795 8.17 98.94 -30.41
CA LEU A 795 6.75 98.63 -30.27
C LEU A 795 6.14 98.21 -31.60
N LYS A 796 6.56 98.80 -32.74
CA LYS A 796 6.22 98.29 -34.08
C LYS A 796 6.77 96.89 -34.33
N ARG A 797 7.99 96.56 -33.90
CA ARG A 797 8.55 95.20 -34.03
C ARG A 797 7.76 94.19 -33.20
N ILE A 798 7.43 94.52 -31.95
CA ILE A 798 6.60 93.67 -31.08
C ILE A 798 5.22 93.45 -31.72
N GLN A 799 4.57 94.51 -32.23
CA GLN A 799 3.30 94.38 -32.94
C GLN A 799 3.40 93.56 -34.23
N GLN A 800 4.53 93.60 -34.93
CA GLN A 800 4.76 92.81 -36.14
C GLN A 800 5.05 91.34 -35.82
N ALA A 801 5.76 91.06 -34.72
CA ALA A 801 5.98 89.70 -34.22
C ALA A 801 4.67 89.04 -33.78
N MET A 802 3.82 89.75 -33.01
CA MET A 802 2.51 89.21 -32.61
C MET A 802 1.59 88.93 -33.82
N ARG A 803 1.64 89.74 -34.89
CA ARG A 803 0.86 89.46 -36.12
C ARG A 803 1.37 88.26 -36.93
N LEU A 804 2.63 87.87 -36.76
CA LEU A 804 3.19 86.68 -37.41
C LEU A 804 2.79 85.43 -36.62
N ASP A 805 2.82 85.48 -35.28
CA ASP A 805 2.37 84.39 -34.41
C ASP A 805 0.86 84.09 -34.54
N ASP A 806 0.02 85.05 -34.95
CA ASP A 806 -1.42 84.84 -35.18
C ASP A 806 -1.75 84.19 -36.55
N ASN A 807 -0.79 84.06 -37.48
CA ASN A 807 -0.97 83.46 -38.81
C ASN A 807 -0.37 82.05 -38.94
N GLU A 808 0.29 81.54 -37.89
CA GLU A 808 0.64 80.11 -37.73
C GLU A 808 -0.44 79.39 -36.90
#